data_AF-E8U4F6-F1
#
_entry.id   AF-E8U4F6-F1
#
_cell.length_a   1.000
_cell.length_b   1.000
_cell.length_c   1.000
_cell.angle_alpha   90.00
_cell.angle_beta   90.00
_cell.angle_gamma   90.00
#
_symmetry.space_group_name_H-M   'P 1'
#
loop_
_entity.id
_entity.type
_entity.pdbx_description
1 polymer ?
#
loop_
_entity_poly.entity_id
_entity_poly.type
_entity_poly.pdbx_seq_one_letter_code
_entity_poly.pdbx_strand_id
1 'polypeptide(L)'
;MYVKKIGSLSLSAALLLAACSQTTTNAPTAQQPAHFVVDPTHSFISNQVVVGLEQGVTAESAAAKVGGRVLRALPHLNAALISLPNSMSVQKAVRIFANSDLARYAEPNYLMTRPDAKPAQMNAQSVTAQATLNDPQLGRQWFLNNMGVYKAWETATGKGIRIGIADEDIDRHHPDLYGNMVFPGYDAPNGTLITDQTPYDGTGDHGTWVSGTAAAVGNNGIGGAGVAREAGIVPLTITHDPTGASNVDSAMAFIFGVVGPDDKAPSETGDTDTPAGHNGYVDIINYSFGGSNYSQLSKEAIDFVLAHKVVFVTSAGNTPTTGPASPAWTPGAISVAATTPRDERTDFSNRGWHLSVGAPGENIWVTAVRNNPSDPNEVHYSYVNGTSFASPATAGAAALILQASASKNADGTINKINLTPAQVRHILEDTAYKPTGAYSTDVGNGVVRADKAVLRATQDAANTVEKGASVSMRFVAASNPNVGVPLVGVTMAGGKRPDQLLYAQSAAGDAVFETGTVNFFEVDAGLYKLYASGPRTVIAGGTTGNTVQTVDLAPGDDIIFGNASGVFPISVTLPTDAFEPNNTLAEAKSISFGQARDAVLDAGDADIFTFSGTAGERAFVNTQAVSGNADTKVEILDSAGTVLASNSAFRSGTTDAALVFDVPSTGQYYIRVTSDSAGNPFNTYWVSLSRLVGQETEPNGTGTITDDVFANLDLSATNTLNVGETRDGALSAGTDVDIYAFSGTAGQKLLADINTEIGGDPDTILAIVDANGKTLASNDDTKSQDSTVQYTLTAAGQYYLVVGNYGGQNPEGQSNGKYRVTLTQR
;
A
#
# COMPACT_ATOMS: atom_id res chain seq x y z
N MET A 1 80.96 5.65 -14.43
CA MET A 1 81.23 4.74 -15.56
C MET A 1 79.91 4.06 -15.88
N TYR A 2 79.21 4.23 -17.00
CA TYR A 2 79.54 4.71 -18.34
C TYR A 2 78.38 5.55 -18.87
N VAL A 3 78.71 6.62 -19.58
CA VAL A 3 77.82 7.53 -20.31
C VAL A 3 77.89 7.17 -21.80
N LYS A 4 76.75 7.27 -22.52
CA LYS A 4 76.54 7.73 -23.94
C LYS A 4 75.19 7.16 -24.42
N LYS A 5 74.30 7.86 -25.16
CA LYS A 5 74.42 9.08 -25.98
C LYS A 5 73.03 9.68 -26.21
N ILE A 6 73.01 11.00 -26.42
CA ILE A 6 71.91 11.93 -26.74
C ILE A 6 71.47 11.79 -28.22
N GLY A 7 70.20 12.11 -28.54
CA GLY A 7 69.83 12.59 -29.88
C GLY A 7 68.36 12.46 -30.32
N SER A 8 67.56 13.47 -29.98
CA SER A 8 66.29 13.96 -30.57
C SER A 8 65.89 13.55 -32.00
N LEU A 9 64.59 13.29 -32.24
CA LEU A 9 63.75 14.08 -33.18
C LEU A 9 62.25 13.84 -32.93
N SER A 10 61.47 14.91 -33.11
CA SER A 10 60.06 15.15 -32.86
C SER A 10 59.06 14.36 -33.73
N LEU A 11 57.93 13.93 -33.14
CA LEU A 11 56.62 14.01 -33.79
C LEU A 11 55.48 14.00 -32.76
N SER A 12 54.61 14.98 -32.89
CA SER A 12 53.46 15.30 -32.04
C SER A 12 52.44 14.16 -31.98
N ALA A 13 52.04 13.75 -30.77
CA ALA A 13 50.83 12.98 -30.55
C ALA A 13 50.00 13.66 -29.46
N ALA A 14 48.89 14.27 -29.89
CA ALA A 14 47.86 14.77 -28.99
C ALA A 14 47.23 13.57 -28.27
N LEU A 15 47.48 13.42 -26.96
CA LEU A 15 46.66 12.57 -26.11
C LEU A 15 45.40 13.36 -25.74
N LEU A 16 44.28 12.98 -26.36
CA LEU A 16 42.96 13.27 -25.81
C LEU A 16 42.86 12.58 -24.45
N LEU A 17 42.87 13.38 -23.38
CA LEU A 17 42.27 13.01 -22.11
C LEU A 17 40.75 12.96 -22.34
N ALA A 18 40.22 11.78 -22.60
CA ALA A 18 38.80 11.52 -22.48
C ALA A 18 38.43 11.68 -21.00
N ALA A 19 37.92 12.86 -20.64
CA ALA A 19 37.14 13.01 -19.43
C ALA A 19 35.93 12.08 -19.56
N CYS A 20 35.83 11.06 -18.72
CA CYS A 20 34.58 10.36 -18.50
C CYS A 20 33.62 11.36 -17.83
N SER A 21 32.90 12.12 -18.64
CA SER A 21 31.62 12.70 -18.25
C SER A 21 30.70 11.52 -17.95
N GLN A 22 30.46 11.23 -16.67
CA GLN A 22 29.23 10.57 -16.28
C GLN A 22 28.10 11.53 -16.65
N THR A 23 27.61 11.39 -17.88
CA THR A 23 26.30 11.90 -18.24
C THR A 23 25.32 11.15 -17.37
N THR A 24 24.83 11.78 -16.32
CA THR A 24 23.54 11.46 -15.73
C THR A 24 22.53 11.58 -16.86
N THR A 25 22.20 10.46 -17.49
CA THR A 25 21.05 10.40 -18.38
C THR A 25 19.84 10.57 -17.49
N ASN A 26 19.40 11.81 -17.29
CA ASN A 26 18.05 12.08 -16.81
C ASN A 26 17.12 11.36 -17.78
N ALA A 27 16.52 10.26 -17.34
CA ALA A 27 15.40 9.67 -18.04
C ALA A 27 14.37 10.79 -18.27
N PRO A 28 13.76 10.91 -19.46
CA PRO A 28 12.73 11.91 -19.67
C PRO A 28 11.63 11.68 -18.63
N THR A 29 11.48 12.64 -17.71
CA THR A 29 10.42 12.69 -16.72
C THR A 29 9.10 12.80 -17.49
N ALA A 30 8.47 11.68 -17.82
CA ALA A 30 7.14 11.71 -18.40
C ALA A 30 6.20 12.34 -17.35
N GLN A 31 5.56 13.43 -17.71
CA GLN A 31 4.56 14.09 -16.87
C GLN A 31 3.40 13.11 -16.63
N GLN A 32 2.93 12.97 -15.39
CA GLN A 32 1.75 12.16 -15.10
C GLN A 32 0.54 12.76 -15.85
N PRO A 33 -0.38 11.94 -16.38
CA PRO A 33 -1.57 12.44 -17.03
C PRO A 33 -2.42 13.25 -16.04
N ALA A 34 -3.06 14.33 -16.51
CA ALA A 34 -3.90 15.20 -15.68
C ALA A 34 -5.14 14.49 -15.09
N HIS A 35 -5.50 13.32 -15.62
CA HIS A 35 -6.60 12.49 -15.13
C HIS A 35 -6.21 11.01 -15.14
N PHE A 36 -6.48 10.33 -14.04
CA PHE A 36 -6.23 8.90 -13.90
C PHE A 36 -7.40 8.07 -14.44
N VAL A 37 -7.10 7.01 -15.19
CA VAL A 37 -8.08 5.96 -15.49
C VAL A 37 -8.06 4.99 -14.31
N VAL A 38 -9.09 5.01 -13.48
CA VAL A 38 -9.13 4.28 -12.20
C VAL A 38 -9.91 2.98 -12.37
N ASP A 39 -9.35 1.86 -11.88
CA ASP A 39 -10.11 0.63 -11.70
C ASP A 39 -11.17 0.86 -10.60
N PRO A 40 -12.47 0.80 -10.93
CA PRO A 40 -13.53 1.15 -9.99
C PRO A 40 -13.78 0.07 -8.93
N THR A 41 -13.21 -1.12 -9.09
CA THR A 41 -13.39 -2.27 -8.19
C THR A 41 -12.32 -2.35 -7.11
N HIS A 42 -11.11 -1.85 -7.39
CA HIS A 42 -9.95 -1.96 -6.49
C HIS A 42 -9.24 -0.62 -6.19
N SER A 43 -9.70 0.49 -6.79
CA SER A 43 -9.22 1.86 -6.56
C SER A 43 -7.72 2.05 -6.80
N PHE A 44 -7.22 1.63 -7.98
CA PHE A 44 -5.85 1.88 -8.43
C PHE A 44 -5.82 2.47 -9.84
N ILE A 45 -4.68 3.09 -10.19
CA ILE A 45 -4.45 3.71 -11.50
C ILE A 45 -4.13 2.63 -12.54
N SER A 46 -4.94 2.56 -13.60
CA SER A 46 -4.80 1.58 -14.68
C SER A 46 -3.44 1.72 -15.38
N ASN A 47 -2.88 0.60 -15.80
CA ASN A 47 -1.60 0.50 -16.52
C ASN A 47 -0.38 1.03 -15.73
N GLN A 48 -0.44 1.07 -14.40
CA GLN A 48 0.68 1.49 -13.56
C GLN A 48 0.93 0.50 -12.42
N VAL A 49 2.17 0.05 -12.28
CA VAL A 49 2.62 -0.84 -11.20
C VAL A 49 3.76 -0.19 -10.43
N VAL A 50 3.70 -0.33 -9.11
CA VAL A 50 4.78 0.03 -8.19
C VAL A 50 5.61 -1.22 -7.94
N VAL A 51 6.93 -1.08 -8.00
CA VAL A 51 7.88 -2.16 -7.77
C VAL A 51 8.91 -1.71 -6.75
N GLY A 52 8.90 -2.31 -5.56
CA GLY A 52 10.04 -2.23 -4.65
C GLY A 52 11.16 -3.09 -5.22
N LEU A 53 12.26 -2.49 -5.62
CA LEU A 53 13.37 -3.14 -6.28
C LEU A 53 14.22 -3.92 -5.28
N GLU A 54 14.82 -5.00 -5.75
CA GLU A 54 15.89 -5.71 -5.04
C GLU A 54 17.19 -4.89 -5.01
N GLN A 55 18.08 -5.23 -4.08
CA GLN A 55 19.35 -4.50 -3.95
C GLN A 55 20.19 -4.64 -5.23
N GLY A 56 20.59 -3.51 -5.81
CA GLY A 56 21.40 -3.48 -7.05
C GLY A 56 20.60 -3.66 -8.34
N VAL A 57 19.28 -3.88 -8.26
CA VAL A 57 18.39 -3.91 -9.42
C VAL A 57 18.03 -2.49 -9.84
N THR A 58 18.02 -2.23 -11.15
CA THR A 58 17.67 -0.92 -11.72
C THR A 58 16.18 -0.86 -12.06
N ALA A 59 15.60 0.35 -12.03
CA ALA A 59 14.22 0.55 -12.47
C ALA A 59 14.02 0.14 -13.94
N GLU A 60 15.04 0.36 -14.79
CA GLU A 60 15.03 0.00 -16.20
C GLU A 60 14.97 -1.52 -16.41
N SER A 61 15.74 -2.29 -15.63
CA SER A 61 15.67 -3.76 -15.69
C SER A 61 14.29 -4.29 -15.28
N ALA A 62 13.68 -3.69 -14.26
CA ALA A 62 12.31 -4.04 -13.87
C ALA A 62 11.31 -3.67 -14.97
N ALA A 63 11.37 -2.45 -15.53
CA ALA A 63 10.47 -2.02 -16.59
C ALA A 63 10.56 -2.92 -17.84
N ALA A 64 11.77 -3.32 -18.24
CA ALA A 64 11.99 -4.21 -19.37
C ALA A 64 11.32 -5.58 -19.18
N LYS A 65 11.23 -6.10 -17.94
CA LYS A 65 10.61 -7.39 -17.62
C LYS A 65 9.13 -7.46 -18.00
N VAL A 66 8.42 -6.34 -17.97
CA VAL A 66 6.99 -6.23 -18.28
C VAL A 66 6.72 -5.46 -19.58
N GLY A 67 7.75 -5.22 -20.40
CA GLY A 67 7.65 -4.41 -21.63
C GLY A 67 7.20 -2.96 -21.36
N GLY A 68 7.37 -2.49 -20.13
CA GLY A 68 6.94 -1.18 -19.67
C GLY A 68 8.02 -0.11 -19.81
N ARG A 69 7.75 1.07 -19.24
CA ARG A 69 8.71 2.18 -19.11
C ARG A 69 8.70 2.70 -17.68
N VAL A 70 9.87 3.09 -17.19
CA VAL A 70 9.99 3.77 -15.90
C VAL A 70 9.32 5.13 -16.01
N LEU A 71 8.32 5.39 -15.16
CA LEU A 71 7.72 6.72 -14.99
C LEU A 71 8.44 7.53 -13.92
N ARG A 72 8.82 6.86 -12.82
CA ARG A 72 9.50 7.46 -11.66
C ARG A 72 10.41 6.43 -11.00
N ALA A 73 11.56 6.88 -10.51
CA ALA A 73 12.43 6.14 -9.61
C ALA A 73 12.39 6.80 -8.22
N LEU A 74 12.32 5.99 -7.18
CA LEU A 74 12.28 6.40 -5.77
C LEU A 74 13.49 5.79 -5.06
N PRO A 75 14.70 6.36 -5.23
CA PRO A 75 15.94 5.75 -4.78
C PRO A 75 16.01 5.58 -3.25
N HIS A 76 15.45 6.51 -2.47
CA HIS A 76 15.42 6.44 -1.00
C HIS A 76 14.65 5.25 -0.44
N LEU A 77 13.72 4.68 -1.23
CA LEU A 77 12.97 3.47 -0.87
C LEU A 77 13.36 2.26 -1.72
N ASN A 78 14.36 2.41 -2.59
CA ASN A 78 14.71 1.44 -3.64
C ASN A 78 13.46 0.94 -4.38
N ALA A 79 12.66 1.84 -4.94
CA ALA A 79 11.41 1.51 -5.62
C ALA A 79 11.28 2.25 -6.96
N ALA A 80 10.36 1.81 -7.80
CA ALA A 80 10.05 2.43 -9.09
C ALA A 80 8.56 2.34 -9.42
N LEU A 81 8.07 3.36 -10.13
CA LEU A 81 6.77 3.34 -10.80
C LEU A 81 6.99 3.04 -12.27
N ILE A 82 6.32 2.01 -12.77
CA ILE A 82 6.43 1.54 -14.15
C ILE A 82 5.05 1.65 -14.81
N SER A 83 4.99 2.28 -15.99
CA SER A 83 3.79 2.19 -16.82
C SER A 83 3.86 0.96 -17.71
N LEU A 84 2.72 0.30 -17.84
CA LEU A 84 2.52 -0.93 -18.56
C LEU A 84 1.99 -0.66 -19.97
N PRO A 85 2.40 -1.45 -20.99
CA PRO A 85 1.75 -1.42 -22.30
C PRO A 85 0.29 -1.91 -22.18
N ASN A 86 -0.57 -1.57 -23.15
CA ASN A 86 -1.97 -2.01 -23.15
C ASN A 86 -2.15 -3.54 -23.16
N SER A 87 -1.11 -4.29 -23.51
CA SER A 87 -1.09 -5.76 -23.47
C SER A 87 -0.72 -6.33 -22.09
N MET A 88 -0.63 -5.50 -21.05
CA MET A 88 -0.13 -5.89 -19.72
C MET A 88 -0.99 -5.24 -18.64
N SER A 89 -1.86 -6.03 -18.02
CA SER A 89 -2.65 -5.59 -16.87
C SER A 89 -1.78 -5.41 -15.62
N VAL A 90 -2.26 -4.61 -14.67
CA VAL A 90 -1.55 -4.35 -13.41
C VAL A 90 -1.39 -5.64 -12.60
N GLN A 91 -2.43 -6.47 -12.59
CA GLN A 91 -2.46 -7.76 -11.91
C GLN A 91 -1.41 -8.71 -12.52
N LYS A 92 -1.32 -8.79 -13.86
CA LYS A 92 -0.27 -9.56 -14.55
C LYS A 92 1.13 -9.07 -14.16
N ALA A 93 1.36 -7.76 -14.20
CA ALA A 93 2.65 -7.18 -13.84
C ALA A 93 3.05 -7.45 -12.38
N VAL A 94 2.13 -7.25 -11.43
CA VAL A 94 2.36 -7.57 -10.00
C VAL A 94 2.82 -9.01 -9.83
N ARG A 95 2.22 -9.95 -10.56
CA ARG A 95 2.59 -11.37 -10.47
C ARG A 95 3.91 -11.70 -11.14
N ILE A 96 4.20 -11.09 -12.29
CA ILE A 96 5.51 -11.21 -12.95
C ILE A 96 6.62 -10.82 -11.96
N PHE A 97 6.44 -9.73 -11.22
CA PHE A 97 7.42 -9.29 -10.23
C PHE A 97 7.43 -10.14 -8.96
N ALA A 98 6.27 -10.61 -8.49
CA ALA A 98 6.19 -11.51 -7.33
C ALA A 98 6.97 -12.82 -7.52
N ASN A 99 7.20 -13.23 -8.76
CA ASN A 99 7.99 -14.42 -9.13
C ASN A 99 9.38 -14.05 -9.71
N SER A 100 9.89 -12.84 -9.46
CA SER A 100 11.17 -12.36 -10.00
C SER A 100 12.20 -12.12 -8.90
N ASP A 101 13.47 -12.19 -9.27
CA ASP A 101 14.63 -11.73 -8.49
C ASP A 101 14.87 -10.21 -8.64
N LEU A 102 13.94 -9.49 -9.26
CA LEU A 102 14.07 -8.07 -9.55
C LEU A 102 13.38 -7.19 -8.50
N ALA A 103 12.48 -7.73 -7.69
CA ALA A 103 11.56 -6.94 -6.91
C ALA A 103 11.27 -7.54 -5.53
N ARG A 104 11.56 -6.79 -4.46
CA ARG A 104 11.15 -7.00 -3.06
C ARG A 104 9.63 -7.05 -2.89
N TYR A 105 8.93 -6.28 -3.73
CA TYR A 105 7.48 -6.33 -3.88
C TYR A 105 7.02 -5.72 -5.19
N ALA A 106 5.81 -6.10 -5.60
CA ALA A 106 5.04 -5.31 -6.55
C ALA A 106 3.60 -5.14 -6.10
N GLU A 107 3.07 -3.94 -6.32
CA GLU A 107 1.70 -3.59 -5.97
C GLU A 107 1.10 -2.61 -7.00
N PRO A 108 -0.23 -2.51 -7.10
CA PRO A 108 -0.86 -1.45 -7.87
C PRO A 108 -0.46 -0.05 -7.39
N ASN A 109 -0.44 0.92 -8.30
CA ASN A 109 -0.41 2.33 -7.90
C ASN A 109 -1.80 2.73 -7.36
N TYR A 110 -2.00 2.62 -6.05
CA TYR A 110 -3.28 2.89 -5.40
C TYR A 110 -3.64 4.37 -5.42
N LEU A 111 -4.92 4.66 -5.64
CA LEU A 111 -5.48 6.00 -5.51
C LEU A 111 -5.92 6.25 -4.06
N MET A 112 -5.34 7.27 -3.44
CA MET A 112 -5.70 7.78 -2.12
C MET A 112 -6.65 8.94 -2.30
N THR A 113 -7.73 8.99 -1.52
CA THR A 113 -8.75 10.03 -1.65
C THR A 113 -8.77 10.89 -0.40
N ARG A 114 -9.02 12.20 -0.55
CA ARG A 114 -9.49 13.00 0.57
C ARG A 114 -10.94 12.61 0.85
N PRO A 115 -11.37 12.45 2.11
CA PRO A 115 -12.77 12.22 2.39
C PRO A 115 -13.57 13.53 2.16
N ASP A 116 -14.73 13.48 1.50
CA ASP A 116 -15.55 14.65 1.14
C ASP A 116 -15.65 15.71 2.25
N ALA A 117 -14.90 16.81 2.12
CA ALA A 117 -15.05 17.97 2.98
C ALA A 117 -16.33 18.70 2.59
N LYS A 118 -17.36 18.65 3.46
CA LYS A 118 -18.63 19.32 3.18
C LYS A 118 -18.55 20.79 3.63
N PRO A 119 -18.82 21.77 2.75
CA PRO A 119 -19.06 23.14 3.18
C PRO A 119 -20.14 23.14 4.26
N ALA A 120 -19.82 23.65 5.44
CA ALA A 120 -20.76 23.63 6.54
C ALA A 120 -21.88 24.65 6.28
N GLN A 121 -23.13 24.32 6.58
CA GLN A 121 -24.16 25.34 6.69
C GLN A 121 -23.84 26.22 7.90
N MET A 122 -23.78 27.53 7.64
CA MET A 122 -23.37 28.58 8.57
C MET A 122 -24.02 28.41 9.95
N ASN A 123 -23.26 27.91 10.94
CA ASN A 123 -23.65 27.93 12.34
C ASN A 123 -22.46 28.41 13.18
N ALA A 124 -22.11 29.68 12.97
CA ALA A 124 -20.98 30.33 13.61
C ALA A 124 -21.17 30.34 15.14
N GLN A 125 -20.35 29.58 15.86
CA GLN A 125 -20.15 29.81 17.28
C GLN A 125 -19.16 30.96 17.45
N SER A 126 -19.68 32.16 17.67
CA SER A 126 -18.86 33.34 17.94
C SER A 126 -18.25 33.25 19.35
N VAL A 127 -16.93 33.29 19.45
CA VAL A 127 -16.19 33.40 20.71
C VAL A 127 -15.71 34.85 20.91
N THR A 128 -15.52 35.26 22.17
CA THR A 128 -15.02 36.61 22.47
C THR A 128 -13.59 36.76 21.94
N ALA A 129 -13.37 37.71 21.03
CA ALA A 129 -12.04 37.97 20.47
C ALA A 129 -11.04 38.39 21.55
N GLN A 130 -9.81 37.88 21.48
CA GLN A 130 -8.72 38.30 22.37
C GLN A 130 -8.25 39.71 22.00
N ALA A 131 -8.34 40.64 22.95
CA ALA A 131 -8.07 42.08 22.72
C ALA A 131 -6.62 42.42 22.33
N THR A 132 -5.69 41.47 22.40
CA THR A 132 -4.25 41.67 22.13
C THR A 132 -3.82 41.31 20.71
N LEU A 133 -4.65 40.59 19.94
CA LEU A 133 -4.38 40.26 18.53
C LEU A 133 -5.28 41.10 17.63
N ASN A 134 -4.74 41.53 16.48
CA ASN A 134 -5.42 42.45 15.58
C ASN A 134 -6.18 41.78 14.43
N ASP A 135 -6.24 40.44 14.39
CA ASP A 135 -6.87 39.68 13.31
C ASP A 135 -8.42 39.67 13.46
N PRO A 136 -9.16 40.23 12.48
CA PRO A 136 -10.57 40.58 12.64
C PRO A 136 -11.55 39.38 12.68
N GLN A 137 -11.14 38.19 12.24
CA GLN A 137 -11.97 36.98 12.15
C GLN A 137 -11.68 35.94 13.23
N LEU A 138 -10.77 36.19 14.19
CA LEU A 138 -10.47 35.27 15.30
C LEU A 138 -11.72 34.85 16.09
N GLY A 139 -12.70 35.75 16.22
CA GLY A 139 -13.97 35.47 16.88
C GLY A 139 -14.80 34.35 16.23
N ARG A 140 -14.50 33.95 14.99
CA ARG A 140 -15.14 32.82 14.29
C ARG A 140 -14.43 31.48 14.52
N GLN A 141 -13.20 31.51 15.03
CA GLN A 141 -12.35 30.33 15.17
C GLN A 141 -12.45 29.73 16.57
N TRP A 142 -13.62 29.16 16.87
CA TRP A 142 -13.89 28.51 18.16
C TRP A 142 -12.82 27.45 18.51
N PHE A 143 -12.27 26.77 17.50
CA PHE A 143 -11.31 25.68 17.68
C PHE A 143 -10.03 26.14 18.39
N LEU A 144 -9.56 27.37 18.13
CA LEU A 144 -8.40 27.96 18.82
C LEU A 144 -8.67 28.12 20.32
N ASN A 145 -9.89 28.51 20.69
CA ASN A 145 -10.28 28.65 22.08
C ASN A 145 -10.41 27.29 22.77
N ASN A 146 -11.12 26.34 22.17
CA ASN A 146 -11.33 25.01 22.77
C ASN A 146 -10.03 24.24 22.95
N MET A 147 -9.09 24.38 22.02
CA MET A 147 -7.75 23.80 22.14
C MET A 147 -6.83 24.58 23.09
N GLY A 148 -7.26 25.71 23.67
CA GLY A 148 -6.43 26.51 24.57
C GLY A 148 -5.27 27.24 23.88
N VAL A 149 -5.32 27.42 22.56
CA VAL A 149 -4.21 27.92 21.75
C VAL A 149 -3.75 29.32 22.17
N TYR A 150 -4.68 30.21 22.52
CA TYR A 150 -4.34 31.56 22.97
C TYR A 150 -3.40 31.56 24.18
N LYS A 151 -3.59 30.61 25.11
CA LYS A 151 -2.72 30.47 26.28
C LYS A 151 -1.38 29.84 25.91
N ALA A 152 -1.36 28.92 24.95
CA ALA A 152 -0.13 28.33 24.42
C ALA A 152 0.77 29.38 23.76
N TRP A 153 0.20 30.34 23.01
CA TRP A 153 0.91 31.42 22.33
C TRP A 153 1.67 32.38 23.25
N GLU A 154 1.36 32.41 24.55
CA GLU A 154 2.18 33.14 25.52
C GLU A 154 3.59 32.52 25.68
N THR A 155 3.77 31.26 25.29
CA THR A 155 5.03 30.50 25.41
C THR A 155 5.61 30.09 24.05
N ALA A 156 4.76 29.62 23.13
CA ALA A 156 5.16 29.09 21.84
C ALA A 156 4.14 29.45 20.76
N THR A 157 4.60 29.93 19.61
CA THR A 157 3.82 30.35 18.43
C THR A 157 4.06 29.47 17.20
N GLY A 158 4.99 28.52 17.30
CA GLY A 158 5.45 27.66 16.18
C GLY A 158 6.69 28.20 15.48
N LYS A 159 7.18 29.39 15.83
CA LYS A 159 8.33 30.02 15.18
C LYS A 159 9.57 29.14 15.15
N GLY A 160 10.12 28.97 13.95
CA GLY A 160 11.31 28.16 13.68
C GLY A 160 11.02 26.70 13.35
N ILE A 161 9.77 26.24 13.51
CA ILE A 161 9.34 24.89 13.14
C ILE A 161 8.75 24.92 11.73
N ARG A 162 8.98 23.85 10.95
CA ARG A 162 8.44 23.65 9.59
C ARG A 162 7.41 22.52 9.56
N ILE A 163 6.25 22.79 8.96
CA ILE A 163 5.16 21.84 8.75
C ILE A 163 5.01 21.60 7.24
N GLY A 164 5.29 20.37 6.80
CA GLY A 164 4.97 19.90 5.46
C GLY A 164 3.50 19.57 5.33
N ILE A 165 2.81 20.19 4.37
CA ILE A 165 1.40 19.93 4.08
C ILE A 165 1.33 19.05 2.83
N ALA A 166 1.16 17.74 3.05
CA ALA A 166 1.01 16.74 1.98
C ALA A 166 -0.46 16.66 1.54
N ASP A 167 -0.81 17.47 0.53
CA ASP A 167 -2.18 17.72 0.11
C ASP A 167 -2.24 18.17 -1.37
N GLU A 168 -3.38 18.70 -1.81
CA GLU A 168 -3.47 19.43 -3.09
C GLU A 168 -2.55 20.66 -3.10
N ASP A 169 -2.41 21.29 -4.27
CA ASP A 169 -1.70 22.57 -4.36
C ASP A 169 -2.31 23.62 -3.41
N ILE A 170 -1.53 24.63 -3.04
CA ILE A 170 -1.91 25.62 -2.04
C ILE A 170 -1.85 27.00 -2.67
N ASP A 171 -2.85 27.86 -2.43
CA ASP A 171 -2.78 29.27 -2.80
C ASP A 171 -1.72 29.99 -1.95
N ARG A 172 -0.46 29.85 -2.36
CA ARG A 172 0.74 30.38 -1.68
C ARG A 172 0.73 31.89 -1.52
N HIS A 173 -0.07 32.58 -2.33
CA HIS A 173 -0.16 34.03 -2.35
C HIS A 173 -1.38 34.53 -1.58
N HIS A 174 -2.14 33.66 -0.91
CA HIS A 174 -3.18 34.09 0.01
C HIS A 174 -2.54 34.99 1.10
N PRO A 175 -3.01 36.24 1.31
CA PRO A 175 -2.36 37.21 2.20
C PRO A 175 -2.18 36.73 3.64
N ASP A 176 -3.05 35.83 4.09
CA ASP A 176 -3.03 35.23 5.42
C ASP A 176 -2.18 33.94 5.53
N LEU A 177 -1.56 33.50 4.43
CA LEU A 177 -0.66 32.32 4.39
C LEU A 177 0.75 32.69 3.96
N TYR A 178 0.90 33.60 2.98
CA TYR A 178 2.16 33.89 2.29
C TYR A 178 3.34 34.13 3.24
N GLY A 179 3.13 34.83 4.36
CA GLY A 179 4.18 35.12 5.34
C GLY A 179 4.77 33.87 6.02
N ASN A 180 4.04 32.76 6.04
CA ASN A 180 4.50 31.47 6.55
C ASN A 180 4.92 30.49 5.43
N MET A 181 4.68 30.81 4.15
CA MET A 181 5.03 29.97 2.99
C MET A 181 6.35 30.40 2.35
N VAL A 182 7.41 30.44 3.17
CA VAL A 182 8.72 31.01 2.78
C VAL A 182 9.76 29.97 2.36
N PHE A 183 9.41 28.69 2.41
CA PHE A 183 10.30 27.59 2.10
C PHE A 183 9.88 26.93 0.78
N PRO A 184 10.85 26.57 -0.10
CA PRO A 184 10.56 25.75 -1.26
C PRO A 184 9.83 24.46 -0.87
N GLY A 185 8.82 24.12 -1.65
CA GLY A 185 8.10 22.86 -1.52
C GLY A 185 8.35 21.94 -2.71
N TYR A 186 7.49 20.95 -2.86
CA TYR A 186 7.61 19.92 -3.88
C TYR A 186 6.28 19.62 -4.53
N ASP A 187 6.29 19.59 -5.85
CA ASP A 187 5.20 19.13 -6.71
C ASP A 187 5.54 17.71 -7.13
N ALA A 188 5.00 16.73 -6.42
CA ALA A 188 5.28 15.32 -6.68
C ALA A 188 4.72 14.85 -8.04
N PRO A 189 3.48 15.21 -8.44
CA PRO A 189 2.97 14.87 -9.77
C PRO A 189 3.89 15.30 -10.92
N ASN A 190 4.47 16.50 -10.84
CA ASN A 190 5.38 17.02 -11.88
C ASN A 190 6.86 16.70 -11.61
N GLY A 191 7.22 16.31 -10.39
CA GLY A 191 8.60 16.02 -9.99
C GLY A 191 9.47 17.27 -9.93
N THR A 192 8.92 18.39 -9.47
CA THR A 192 9.58 19.71 -9.52
C THR A 192 9.47 20.47 -8.22
N LEU A 193 10.39 21.41 -7.98
CA LEU A 193 10.32 22.30 -6.82
C LEU A 193 9.21 23.33 -6.96
N ILE A 194 8.49 23.56 -5.87
CA ILE A 194 7.57 24.67 -5.71
C ILE A 194 8.34 25.82 -5.06
N THR A 195 8.38 26.96 -5.73
CA THR A 195 8.99 28.21 -5.25
C THR A 195 7.94 29.31 -5.17
N ASP A 196 8.31 30.47 -4.67
CA ASP A 196 7.48 31.68 -4.73
C ASP A 196 7.11 32.09 -6.17
N GLN A 197 7.94 31.73 -7.15
CA GLN A 197 7.71 31.99 -8.57
C GLN A 197 6.89 30.90 -9.28
N THR A 198 6.70 29.74 -8.65
CA THR A 198 5.95 28.65 -9.26
C THR A 198 4.47 29.07 -9.37
N PRO A 199 3.88 29.10 -10.58
CA PRO A 199 2.49 29.46 -10.76
C PRO A 199 1.57 28.58 -9.91
N TYR A 200 0.58 29.20 -9.29
CA TYR A 200 -0.53 28.48 -8.68
C TYR A 200 -1.48 28.01 -9.79
N ASP A 201 -1.88 26.75 -9.74
CA ASP A 201 -2.67 26.11 -10.81
C ASP A 201 -4.17 26.49 -10.79
N GLY A 202 -4.61 27.19 -9.74
CA GLY A 202 -6.01 27.59 -9.56
C GLY A 202 -6.88 26.53 -8.89
N THR A 203 -6.30 25.42 -8.40
CA THR A 203 -6.98 24.34 -7.67
C THR A 203 -6.31 24.09 -6.31
N GLY A 204 -6.98 23.37 -5.40
CA GLY A 204 -6.41 23.07 -4.09
C GLY A 204 -7.01 23.87 -2.93
N ASP A 205 -8.33 24.01 -2.98
CA ASP A 205 -9.13 24.48 -1.85
C ASP A 205 -8.79 23.74 -0.56
N HIS A 206 -8.66 22.41 -0.61
CA HIS A 206 -8.39 21.62 0.58
C HIS A 206 -6.98 21.83 1.13
N GLY A 207 -5.96 21.84 0.29
CA GLY A 207 -4.59 22.19 0.71
C GLY A 207 -4.53 23.57 1.37
N THR A 208 -5.26 24.54 0.83
CA THR A 208 -5.37 25.90 1.39
C THR A 208 -6.12 25.94 2.73
N TRP A 209 -7.23 25.20 2.88
CA TRP A 209 -7.96 25.06 4.15
C TRP A 209 -7.12 24.37 5.23
N VAL A 210 -6.41 23.30 4.86
CA VAL A 210 -5.52 22.53 5.73
C VAL A 210 -4.36 23.39 6.22
N SER A 211 -3.71 24.12 5.30
CA SER A 211 -2.63 25.06 5.60
C SER A 211 -3.08 26.16 6.57
N GLY A 212 -4.26 26.74 6.33
CA GLY A 212 -4.84 27.74 7.22
C GLY A 212 -5.15 27.24 8.61
N THR A 213 -5.62 25.99 8.73
CA THR A 213 -5.87 25.36 10.02
C THR A 213 -4.57 25.21 10.82
N ALA A 214 -3.50 24.75 10.17
CA ALA A 214 -2.22 24.51 10.82
C ALA A 214 -1.52 25.81 11.21
N ALA A 215 -1.36 26.75 10.25
CA ALA A 215 -0.44 27.87 10.40
C ALA A 215 -0.77 29.11 9.54
N ALA A 216 -2.05 29.49 9.39
CA ALA A 216 -2.35 30.86 8.94
C ALA A 216 -1.66 31.89 9.84
N VAL A 217 -1.11 32.94 9.22
CA VAL A 217 -0.29 33.95 9.87
C VAL A 217 -1.15 34.73 10.84
N GLY A 218 -0.81 34.72 12.12
CA GLY A 218 -1.54 35.47 13.13
C GLY A 218 -0.89 36.81 13.45
N ASN A 219 -1.68 37.72 14.00
CA ASN A 219 -1.31 39.08 14.38
C ASN A 219 -0.80 39.95 13.20
N ASN A 220 -1.34 39.70 12.01
CA ASN A 220 -1.03 40.45 10.78
C ASN A 220 -2.13 41.46 10.41
N GLY A 221 -3.26 41.46 11.13
CA GLY A 221 -4.41 42.35 10.88
C GLY A 221 -5.33 41.85 9.76
N ILE A 222 -5.15 40.60 9.33
CA ILE A 222 -5.90 39.94 8.25
C ILE A 222 -6.60 38.74 8.86
N GLY A 223 -7.84 38.47 8.42
CA GLY A 223 -8.58 37.26 8.75
C GLY A 223 -8.39 36.68 10.15
N GLY A 224 -7.88 35.44 10.21
CA GLY A 224 -7.78 34.63 11.42
C GLY A 224 -6.35 34.21 11.70
N ALA A 225 -6.17 33.05 12.34
CA ALA A 225 -4.86 32.45 12.53
C ALA A 225 -4.95 30.92 12.51
N GLY A 226 -3.85 30.25 12.16
CA GLY A 226 -3.69 28.81 12.37
C GLY A 226 -3.19 28.51 13.79
N VAL A 227 -3.23 27.25 14.21
CA VAL A 227 -2.81 26.84 15.55
C VAL A 227 -1.34 27.24 15.85
N ALA A 228 -0.45 27.08 14.88
CA ALA A 228 0.97 27.48 14.95
C ALA A 228 1.23 28.70 14.06
N ARG A 229 0.71 29.85 14.48
CA ARG A 229 0.64 31.09 13.68
C ARG A 229 1.96 31.66 13.14
N GLU A 230 3.11 31.20 13.62
CA GLU A 230 4.45 31.60 13.15
C GLU A 230 5.30 30.40 12.64
N ALA A 231 4.71 29.21 12.51
CA ALA A 231 5.39 28.07 11.90
C ALA A 231 5.48 28.24 10.37
N GLY A 232 6.57 27.76 9.79
CA GLY A 232 6.72 27.70 8.34
C GLY A 232 5.88 26.57 7.75
N ILE A 233 5.24 26.84 6.61
CA ILE A 233 4.51 25.86 5.81
C ILE A 233 5.38 25.50 4.61
N VAL A 234 5.58 24.20 4.39
CA VAL A 234 6.21 23.65 3.18
C VAL A 234 5.12 22.97 2.34
N PRO A 235 4.82 23.46 1.13
CA PRO A 235 3.82 22.83 0.27
C PRO A 235 4.37 21.50 -0.27
N LEU A 236 3.71 20.39 0.03
CA LEU A 236 4.05 19.07 -0.50
C LEU A 236 2.87 18.60 -1.37
N THR A 237 2.80 19.11 -2.60
CA THR A 237 1.67 18.84 -3.50
C THR A 237 1.74 17.38 -3.96
N ILE A 238 0.73 16.59 -3.58
CA ILE A 238 0.59 15.16 -3.93
C ILE A 238 -0.39 14.94 -5.08
N THR A 239 -1.20 15.94 -5.41
CA THR A 239 -2.15 15.88 -6.53
C THR A 239 -2.58 17.28 -6.97
N HIS A 240 -2.91 17.39 -8.26
CA HIS A 240 -3.65 18.52 -8.84
C HIS A 240 -5.09 18.11 -9.20
N ASP A 241 -5.49 16.87 -8.90
CA ASP A 241 -6.80 16.31 -9.19
C ASP A 241 -7.63 16.23 -7.89
N PRO A 242 -8.80 16.89 -7.84
CA PRO A 242 -9.67 16.88 -6.66
C PRO A 242 -10.25 15.50 -6.32
N THR A 243 -10.10 14.50 -7.20
CA THR A 243 -10.61 13.14 -7.03
C THR A 243 -9.66 12.22 -6.26
N GLY A 244 -8.38 12.56 -6.12
CA GLY A 244 -7.42 11.78 -5.35
C GLY A 244 -5.96 11.99 -5.73
N ALA A 245 -5.07 11.32 -5.00
CA ALA A 245 -3.62 11.34 -5.14
C ALA A 245 -3.08 9.92 -5.33
N SER A 246 -2.07 9.75 -6.17
CA SER A 246 -1.33 8.49 -6.27
C SER A 246 -0.57 8.21 -4.97
N ASN A 247 -0.52 6.96 -4.52
CA ASN A 247 0.31 6.57 -3.37
C ASN A 247 1.81 6.82 -3.61
N VAL A 248 2.26 6.83 -4.87
CA VAL A 248 3.63 7.18 -5.27
C VAL A 248 3.90 8.67 -5.06
N ASP A 249 2.99 9.54 -5.50
CA ASP A 249 3.15 10.98 -5.32
C ASP A 249 3.16 11.35 -3.83
N SER A 250 2.29 10.72 -3.03
CA SER A 250 2.33 10.83 -1.56
C SER A 250 3.67 10.36 -0.97
N ALA A 251 4.19 9.21 -1.40
CA ALA A 251 5.47 8.70 -0.91
C ALA A 251 6.64 9.65 -1.26
N MET A 252 6.66 10.21 -2.47
CA MET A 252 7.67 11.17 -2.90
C MET A 252 7.61 12.47 -2.09
N ALA A 253 6.41 12.99 -1.81
CA ALA A 253 6.21 14.13 -0.92
C ALA A 253 6.71 13.87 0.50
N PHE A 254 6.49 12.67 1.03
CA PHE A 254 6.96 12.29 2.38
C PHE A 254 8.49 12.25 2.44
N ILE A 255 9.12 11.64 1.42
CA ILE A 255 10.58 11.60 1.30
C ILE A 255 11.15 13.02 1.22
N PHE A 256 10.57 13.88 0.36
CA PHE A 256 10.99 15.28 0.24
C PHE A 256 10.91 16.04 1.57
N GLY A 257 9.89 15.77 2.38
CA GLY A 257 9.77 16.35 3.72
C GLY A 257 10.97 16.05 4.63
N VAL A 258 11.71 14.96 4.38
CA VAL A 258 12.94 14.63 5.09
C VAL A 258 14.17 15.21 4.37
N VAL A 259 14.29 15.00 3.05
CA VAL A 259 15.54 15.20 2.29
C VAL A 259 15.68 16.57 1.62
N GLY A 260 14.61 17.35 1.55
CA GLY A 260 14.64 18.71 1.02
C GLY A 260 15.01 18.84 -0.47
N PRO A 261 15.09 20.09 -0.96
CA PRO A 261 15.52 20.45 -2.31
C PRO A 261 16.84 19.85 -2.82
N ASP A 262 17.82 19.61 -1.96
CA ASP A 262 19.11 19.03 -2.35
C ASP A 262 19.13 17.48 -2.36
N ASP A 263 18.00 16.85 -2.00
CA ASP A 263 17.80 15.40 -1.97
C ASP A 263 18.80 14.71 -1.02
N LYS A 264 19.13 15.36 0.11
CA LYS A 264 20.04 14.83 1.14
C LYS A 264 19.34 14.80 2.48
N ALA A 265 19.34 13.63 3.13
CA ALA A 265 18.85 13.54 4.48
C ALA A 265 19.78 14.30 5.45
N PRO A 266 19.28 14.71 6.64
CA PRO A 266 20.08 15.47 7.59
C PRO A 266 21.38 14.76 7.96
N SER A 267 22.49 15.50 7.96
CA SER A 267 23.85 14.99 8.20
C SER A 267 24.46 14.16 7.06
N GLU A 268 23.76 13.97 5.94
CA GLU A 268 24.39 13.44 4.73
C GLU A 268 25.33 14.47 4.11
N THR A 269 26.32 13.98 3.37
CA THR A 269 27.27 14.86 2.68
C THR A 269 26.56 15.61 1.56
N GLY A 270 26.43 16.93 1.71
CA GLY A 270 25.80 17.80 0.70
C GLY A 270 24.48 18.41 1.16
N ASP A 271 23.96 18.03 2.33
CA ASP A 271 22.80 18.68 2.96
C ASP A 271 23.14 20.14 3.34
N THR A 272 22.38 21.06 2.77
CA THR A 272 22.53 22.51 2.89
C THR A 272 21.23 23.25 3.21
N ASP A 273 20.10 22.54 3.18
CA ASP A 273 18.77 23.13 3.30
C ASP A 273 18.00 22.71 4.57
N THR A 274 18.50 21.66 5.26
CA THR A 274 18.06 21.30 6.60
C THR A 274 18.63 22.32 7.61
N PRO A 275 17.79 23.00 8.41
CA PRO A 275 18.28 23.92 9.42
C PRO A 275 19.05 23.17 10.51
N ALA A 276 20.13 23.78 10.98
CA ALA A 276 20.93 23.21 12.05
C ALA A 276 20.05 22.84 13.28
N GLY A 277 20.15 21.59 13.74
CA GLY A 277 19.42 21.10 14.89
C GLY A 277 18.03 20.52 14.62
N HIS A 278 17.61 20.49 13.35
CA HIS A 278 16.40 19.82 12.88
C HIS A 278 16.73 18.40 12.42
N ASN A 279 15.71 17.52 12.41
CA ASN A 279 15.87 16.11 12.03
C ASN A 279 15.32 15.80 10.62
N GLY A 280 14.85 16.81 9.89
CA GLY A 280 14.40 16.72 8.51
C GLY A 280 14.25 18.11 7.90
N TYR A 281 14.05 18.18 6.58
CA TYR A 281 13.71 19.43 5.90
C TYR A 281 12.45 20.08 6.50
N VAL A 282 11.49 19.26 6.91
CA VAL A 282 10.38 19.64 7.80
C VAL A 282 10.45 18.88 9.12
N ASP A 283 9.80 19.42 10.15
CA ASP A 283 9.73 18.79 11.48
C ASP A 283 8.47 17.93 11.65
N ILE A 284 7.41 18.29 10.91
CA ILE A 284 6.10 17.64 10.96
C ILE A 284 5.58 17.51 9.53
N ILE A 285 5.01 16.36 9.18
CA ILE A 285 4.20 16.17 7.98
C ILE A 285 2.75 15.97 8.39
N ASN A 286 1.85 16.77 7.83
CA ASN A 286 0.40 16.55 7.91
C ASN A 286 -0.10 15.91 6.62
N TYR A 287 -0.84 14.80 6.74
CA TYR A 287 -1.42 14.08 5.62
C TYR A 287 -2.93 13.86 5.84
N SER A 288 -3.76 14.43 4.97
CA SER A 288 -5.23 14.41 5.11
C SER A 288 -5.94 13.66 3.98
N PHE A 289 -5.28 12.60 3.50
CA PHE A 289 -5.77 11.66 2.49
C PHE A 289 -5.74 10.23 3.04
N GLY A 290 -6.49 9.33 2.42
CA GLY A 290 -6.45 7.91 2.78
C GLY A 290 -7.22 7.00 1.84
N GLY A 291 -7.14 5.70 2.10
CA GLY A 291 -7.77 4.66 1.31
C GLY A 291 -7.97 3.36 2.10
N SER A 292 -8.67 2.39 1.51
CA SER A 292 -8.95 1.09 2.12
C SER A 292 -7.81 0.07 1.99
N ASN A 293 -6.87 0.30 1.06
CA ASN A 293 -5.82 -0.66 0.73
C ASN A 293 -4.57 -0.48 1.60
N TYR A 294 -3.99 -1.62 2.02
CA TYR A 294 -2.62 -1.63 2.50
C TYR A 294 -1.68 -1.35 1.31
N SER A 295 -0.69 -0.49 1.52
CA SER A 295 0.31 -0.11 0.52
C SER A 295 1.68 -0.25 1.18
N GLN A 296 2.50 -1.17 0.69
CA GLN A 296 3.85 -1.38 1.18
C GLN A 296 4.69 -0.13 0.94
N LEU A 297 4.53 0.52 -0.20
CA LEU A 297 5.23 1.78 -0.51
C LEU A 297 4.88 2.87 0.50
N SER A 298 3.60 3.04 0.81
CA SER A 298 3.16 4.07 1.77
C SER A 298 3.68 3.78 3.18
N LYS A 299 3.72 2.50 3.59
CA LYS A 299 4.32 2.10 4.86
C LYS A 299 5.81 2.42 4.90
N GLU A 300 6.57 2.06 3.86
CA GLU A 300 8.01 2.34 3.77
C GLU A 300 8.31 3.84 3.77
N ALA A 301 7.49 4.65 3.10
CA ALA A 301 7.64 6.10 3.09
C ALA A 301 7.37 6.74 4.46
N ILE A 302 6.35 6.28 5.19
CA ILE A 302 6.07 6.78 6.56
C ILE A 302 7.14 6.32 7.54
N ASP A 303 7.58 5.08 7.42
CA ASP A 303 8.71 4.55 8.19
C ASP A 303 9.97 5.38 7.96
N PHE A 304 10.25 5.78 6.72
CA PHE A 304 11.36 6.67 6.38
C PHE A 304 11.26 8.01 7.11
N VAL A 305 10.06 8.62 7.16
CA VAL A 305 9.81 9.86 7.92
C VAL A 305 10.05 9.67 9.42
N LEU A 306 9.50 8.61 10.01
CA LEU A 306 9.62 8.33 11.45
C LEU A 306 11.05 7.96 11.87
N ALA A 307 11.78 7.23 11.02
CA ALA A 307 13.19 6.90 11.24
C ALA A 307 14.07 8.15 11.33
N HIS A 308 13.74 9.18 10.56
CA HIS A 308 14.38 10.50 10.61
C HIS A 308 13.79 11.43 11.67
N LYS A 309 12.99 10.91 12.62
CA LYS A 309 12.43 11.68 13.75
C LYS A 309 11.57 12.87 13.34
N VAL A 310 11.01 12.84 12.13
CA VAL A 310 9.98 13.78 11.67
C VAL A 310 8.62 13.26 12.13
N VAL A 311 7.78 14.15 12.67
CA VAL A 311 6.45 13.79 13.19
C VAL A 311 5.48 13.57 12.03
N PHE A 312 4.79 12.44 11.98
CA PHE A 312 3.76 12.18 10.97
C PHE A 312 2.36 12.26 11.58
N VAL A 313 1.54 13.22 11.14
CA VAL A 313 0.16 13.43 11.61
C VAL A 313 -0.81 13.14 10.47
N THR A 314 -1.82 12.32 10.73
CA THR A 314 -2.77 11.87 9.72
C THR A 314 -4.21 11.92 10.21
N SER A 315 -5.12 12.27 9.29
CA SER A 315 -6.56 12.22 9.55
C SER A 315 -7.06 10.78 9.70
N ALA A 316 -8.04 10.55 10.58
CA ALA A 316 -8.62 9.21 10.78
C ALA A 316 -9.51 8.72 9.62
N GLY A 317 -10.05 9.63 8.81
CA GLY A 317 -11.02 9.37 7.73
C GLY A 317 -12.46 9.78 8.09
N ASN A 318 -13.32 9.99 7.08
CA ASN A 318 -14.71 10.45 7.24
C ASN A 318 -15.76 9.40 6.79
N THR A 319 -15.44 8.11 6.86
CA THR A 319 -16.33 7.00 6.50
C THR A 319 -16.61 6.20 7.77
N PRO A 320 -17.67 6.51 8.55
CA PRO A 320 -17.82 6.15 9.97
C PRO A 320 -17.91 4.64 10.21
N THR A 321 -16.78 3.99 10.03
CA THR A 321 -16.49 2.58 10.14
C THR A 321 -15.70 2.39 11.43
N THR A 322 -15.67 1.15 11.90
CA THR A 322 -14.87 0.72 13.05
C THR A 322 -13.47 0.25 12.63
N GLY A 323 -13.18 0.26 11.33
CA GLY A 323 -11.91 -0.19 10.76
C GLY A 323 -10.99 0.98 10.42
N PRO A 324 -9.67 0.81 10.55
CA PRO A 324 -8.73 1.86 10.18
C PRO A 324 -8.68 2.11 8.67
N ALA A 325 -8.66 3.38 8.27
CA ALA A 325 -8.28 3.77 6.91
C ALA A 325 -6.75 3.83 6.80
N SER A 326 -6.16 3.38 5.70
CA SER A 326 -4.74 3.54 5.42
C SER A 326 -4.45 5.00 5.01
N PRO A 327 -3.37 5.64 5.51
CA PRO A 327 -2.32 5.11 6.40
C PRO A 327 -2.56 5.40 7.89
N ALA A 328 -3.77 5.79 8.29
CA ALA A 328 -4.09 6.29 9.63
C ALA A 328 -3.85 5.29 10.78
N TRP A 329 -3.56 4.03 10.48
CA TRP A 329 -3.22 2.99 11.46
C TRP A 329 -1.74 2.62 11.48
N THR A 330 -0.92 3.27 10.66
CA THR A 330 0.52 3.03 10.61
C THR A 330 1.12 3.25 12.00
N PRO A 331 1.81 2.24 12.58
CA PRO A 331 2.46 2.39 13.87
C PRO A 331 3.40 3.61 13.90
N GLY A 332 3.38 4.35 15.01
CA GLY A 332 4.19 5.57 15.18
C GLY A 332 3.54 6.85 14.66
N ALA A 333 2.60 6.77 13.71
CA ALA A 333 1.85 7.93 13.24
C ALA A 333 0.87 8.46 14.30
N ILE A 334 0.58 9.76 14.26
CA ILE A 334 -0.43 10.41 15.09
C ILE A 334 -1.75 10.46 14.31
N SER A 335 -2.68 9.59 14.67
CA SER A 335 -3.98 9.48 14.00
C SER A 335 -5.05 10.29 14.72
N VAL A 336 -5.76 11.14 13.98
CA VAL A 336 -6.60 12.19 14.57
C VAL A 336 -8.06 12.09 14.17
N ALA A 337 -8.94 11.91 15.16
CA ALA A 337 -10.39 11.97 15.01
C ALA A 337 -10.94 13.41 15.05
N ALA A 338 -12.08 13.65 14.42
CA ALA A 338 -12.72 14.96 14.37
C ALA A 338 -13.77 15.12 15.46
N THR A 339 -13.74 16.26 16.16
CA THR A 339 -14.69 16.62 17.22
C THR A 339 -15.53 17.85 16.89
N THR A 340 -16.72 17.89 17.50
CA THR A 340 -17.63 19.02 17.51
C THR A 340 -17.14 20.13 18.45
N PRO A 341 -17.78 21.32 18.47
CA PRO A 341 -17.53 22.36 19.47
C PRO A 341 -17.74 21.95 20.93
N ARG A 342 -18.34 20.78 21.19
CA ARG A 342 -18.59 20.24 22.53
C ARG A 342 -17.57 19.19 22.95
N ASP A 343 -16.48 19.04 22.19
CA ASP A 343 -15.46 17.99 22.37
C ASP A 343 -16.03 16.57 22.19
N GLU A 344 -17.15 16.41 21.47
CA GLU A 344 -17.76 15.11 21.14
C GLU A 344 -17.25 14.64 19.77
N ARG A 345 -17.07 13.33 19.54
CA ARG A 345 -16.73 12.82 18.20
C ARG A 345 -17.84 13.20 17.21
N THR A 346 -17.46 13.70 16.05
CA THR A 346 -18.38 13.96 14.94
C THR A 346 -18.94 12.66 14.36
N ASP A 347 -20.14 12.70 13.80
CA ASP A 347 -20.78 11.51 13.24
C ASP A 347 -20.02 10.93 12.03
N PHE A 348 -19.29 11.76 11.29
CA PHE A 348 -18.52 11.33 10.13
C PHE A 348 -17.14 10.74 10.47
N SER A 349 -16.53 11.10 11.61
CA SER A 349 -15.16 10.67 11.92
C SER A 349 -15.06 9.16 12.05
N ASN A 350 -14.05 8.55 11.44
CA ASN A 350 -13.69 7.18 11.75
C ASN A 350 -13.35 7.04 13.24
N ARG A 351 -13.54 5.82 13.75
CA ARG A 351 -13.29 5.44 15.13
C ARG A 351 -12.55 4.12 15.18
N GLY A 352 -11.71 3.92 16.19
CA GLY A 352 -10.99 2.68 16.38
C GLY A 352 -9.82 2.81 17.34
N TRP A 353 -9.20 1.67 17.62
CA TRP A 353 -8.05 1.57 18.53
C TRP A 353 -6.79 2.31 18.03
N HIS A 354 -6.73 2.64 16.74
CA HIS A 354 -5.57 3.28 16.10
C HIS A 354 -5.46 4.78 16.40
N LEU A 355 -6.54 5.40 16.89
CA LEU A 355 -6.57 6.83 17.19
C LEU A 355 -5.60 7.19 18.32
N SER A 356 -4.80 8.24 18.10
CA SER A 356 -3.98 8.83 19.14
C SER A 356 -4.79 9.82 19.97
N VAL A 357 -5.46 10.77 19.31
CA VAL A 357 -6.22 11.88 19.92
C VAL A 357 -7.39 12.30 19.01
N GLY A 358 -8.29 13.12 19.55
CA GLY A 358 -9.27 13.89 18.79
C GLY A 358 -8.87 15.38 18.72
N ALA A 359 -9.35 16.08 17.70
CA ALA A 359 -9.21 17.53 17.60
C ALA A 359 -10.41 18.14 16.86
N PRO A 360 -10.65 19.46 17.00
CA PRO A 360 -11.72 20.15 16.28
C PRO A 360 -11.73 19.87 14.77
N GLY A 361 -12.86 19.38 14.26
CA GLY A 361 -13.03 19.10 12.83
C GLY A 361 -14.40 19.45 12.27
N GLU A 362 -15.24 20.14 13.04
CA GLU A 362 -16.58 20.58 12.62
C GLU A 362 -16.70 22.11 12.68
N ASN A 363 -17.23 22.74 11.64
CA ASN A 363 -17.40 24.19 11.52
C ASN A 363 -16.08 24.95 11.76
N ILE A 364 -15.01 24.54 11.09
CA ILE A 364 -13.69 25.15 11.21
C ILE A 364 -13.60 26.32 10.22
N TRP A 365 -13.33 27.53 10.70
CA TRP A 365 -13.18 28.74 9.87
C TRP A 365 -11.71 28.97 9.48
N VAL A 366 -11.40 28.87 8.19
CA VAL A 366 -10.01 28.87 7.67
C VAL A 366 -9.89 29.51 6.30
N THR A 367 -8.65 29.84 5.91
CA THR A 367 -8.28 30.41 4.60
C THR A 367 -8.73 29.49 3.48
N ALA A 368 -9.32 30.06 2.42
CA ALA A 368 -9.73 29.37 1.21
C ALA A 368 -9.07 30.02 0.00
N VAL A 369 -9.13 29.37 -1.17
CA VAL A 369 -8.50 29.88 -2.39
C VAL A 369 -9.11 31.22 -2.79
N ARG A 370 -8.28 32.18 -3.21
CA ARG A 370 -8.76 33.48 -3.71
C ARG A 370 -9.58 33.30 -4.99
N ASN A 371 -10.73 33.96 -5.10
CA ASN A 371 -11.57 33.88 -6.29
C ASN A 371 -10.92 34.57 -7.50
N ASN A 372 -10.13 35.62 -7.24
CA ASN A 372 -9.32 36.33 -8.19
C ASN A 372 -7.85 36.30 -7.76
N PRO A 373 -7.07 35.28 -8.17
CA PRO A 373 -5.65 35.17 -7.85
C PRO A 373 -4.80 36.37 -8.29
N SER A 374 -5.30 37.19 -9.24
CA SER A 374 -4.62 38.41 -9.70
C SER A 374 -4.73 39.60 -8.73
N ASP A 375 -5.65 39.56 -7.76
CA ASP A 375 -5.69 40.55 -6.68
C ASP A 375 -4.81 40.07 -5.50
N PRO A 376 -3.66 40.71 -5.26
CA PRO A 376 -2.77 40.34 -4.16
C PRO A 376 -3.33 40.71 -2.78
N ASN A 377 -4.45 41.44 -2.69
CA ASN A 377 -5.09 41.82 -1.43
C ASN A 377 -6.40 41.06 -1.17
N GLU A 378 -6.86 40.23 -2.12
CA GLU A 378 -8.04 39.41 -1.88
C GLU A 378 -7.74 38.39 -0.78
N VAL A 379 -8.67 38.29 0.16
CA VAL A 379 -8.66 37.28 1.21
C VAL A 379 -9.94 36.48 1.13
N HIS A 380 -9.84 35.17 1.23
CA HIS A 380 -10.98 34.27 1.14
C HIS A 380 -10.96 33.25 2.27
N TYR A 381 -12.14 32.91 2.79
CA TYR A 381 -12.29 32.00 3.93
C TYR A 381 -13.54 31.15 3.77
N SER A 382 -13.52 29.96 4.35
CA SER A 382 -14.65 29.04 4.33
C SER A 382 -14.83 28.33 5.67
N TYR A 383 -16.05 27.83 5.89
CA TYR A 383 -16.33 26.85 6.94
C TYR A 383 -16.21 25.44 6.38
N VAL A 384 -15.39 24.64 7.03
CA VAL A 384 -15.07 23.28 6.57
C VAL A 384 -15.32 22.25 7.67
N ASN A 385 -15.62 21.02 7.25
CA ASN A 385 -15.83 19.86 8.12
C ASN A 385 -15.00 18.67 7.64
N GLY A 386 -14.36 17.96 8.56
CA GLY A 386 -13.60 16.75 8.26
C GLY A 386 -12.49 16.48 9.27
N THR A 387 -12.09 15.21 9.36
CA THR A 387 -10.85 14.80 10.04
C THR A 387 -9.61 15.46 9.41
N SER A 388 -9.71 15.89 8.14
CA SER A 388 -8.73 16.72 7.44
C SER A 388 -8.43 18.08 8.11
N PHE A 389 -9.25 18.54 9.06
CA PHE A 389 -8.99 19.79 9.80
C PHE A 389 -8.58 19.52 11.25
N ALA A 390 -9.01 18.38 11.80
CA ALA A 390 -8.51 17.90 13.09
C ALA A 390 -7.01 17.56 13.03
N SER A 391 -6.58 16.93 11.93
CA SER A 391 -5.17 16.59 11.66
C SER A 391 -4.25 17.81 11.65
N PRO A 392 -4.45 18.86 10.81
CA PRO A 392 -3.57 20.03 10.79
C PRO A 392 -3.67 20.88 12.06
N ALA A 393 -4.81 20.90 12.75
CA ALA A 393 -4.88 21.53 14.08
C ALA A 393 -3.94 20.83 15.08
N THR A 394 -3.87 19.49 15.02
CA THR A 394 -2.95 18.69 15.83
C THR A 394 -1.50 18.87 15.39
N ALA A 395 -1.22 18.96 14.08
CA ALA A 395 0.11 19.30 13.56
C ALA A 395 0.58 20.67 14.04
N GLY A 396 -0.30 21.67 14.06
CA GLY A 396 0.01 22.98 14.66
C GLY A 396 0.31 22.87 16.16
N ALA A 397 -0.47 22.10 16.93
CA ALA A 397 -0.17 21.86 18.34
C ALA A 397 1.18 21.15 18.55
N ALA A 398 1.52 20.18 17.68
CA ALA A 398 2.84 19.54 17.65
C ALA A 398 3.96 20.56 17.40
N ALA A 399 3.77 21.53 16.49
CA ALA A 399 4.76 22.58 16.25
C ALA A 399 4.97 23.47 17.48
N LEU A 400 3.90 23.79 18.23
CA LEU A 400 4.02 24.52 19.49
C LEU A 400 4.81 23.72 20.54
N ILE A 401 4.58 22.40 20.64
CA ILE A 401 5.31 21.48 21.54
C ILE A 401 6.81 21.45 21.18
N LEU A 402 7.13 21.24 19.90
CA LEU A 402 8.51 21.18 19.43
C LEU A 402 9.26 22.49 19.72
N GLN A 403 8.65 23.65 19.44
CA GLN A 403 9.26 24.94 19.74
C GLN A 403 9.46 25.16 21.24
N ALA A 404 8.51 24.75 22.07
CA ALA A 404 8.58 24.90 23.53
C ALA A 404 9.67 24.04 24.17
N SER A 405 9.96 22.87 23.59
CA SER A 405 10.99 21.94 24.06
C SER A 405 12.38 22.19 23.45
N ALA A 406 12.45 22.88 22.32
CA ALA A 406 13.71 23.12 21.61
C ALA A 406 14.71 23.91 22.46
N SER A 407 15.98 23.48 22.42
CA SER A 407 17.07 24.33 22.89
C SER A 407 17.27 25.48 21.90
N LYS A 408 17.53 26.68 22.42
CA LYS A 408 17.66 27.89 21.62
C LYS A 408 19.06 28.50 21.76
N ASN A 409 19.54 29.08 20.67
CA ASN A 409 20.71 29.94 20.67
C ASN A 409 20.43 31.25 21.42
N ALA A 410 21.47 32.04 21.67
CA ALA A 410 21.36 33.34 22.35
C ALA A 410 20.47 34.35 21.57
N ASP A 411 20.34 34.20 20.26
CA ASP A 411 19.47 35.00 19.39
C ASP A 411 18.02 34.49 19.33
N GLY A 412 17.71 33.41 20.05
CA GLY A 412 16.38 32.81 20.11
C GLY A 412 16.06 31.85 18.96
N THR A 413 16.98 31.62 18.01
CA THR A 413 16.83 30.59 16.98
C THR A 413 16.94 29.19 17.58
N ILE A 414 16.29 28.21 16.96
CA ILE A 414 16.39 26.81 17.40
C ILE A 414 17.83 26.34 17.17
N ASN A 415 18.42 25.76 18.22
CA ASN A 415 19.72 25.08 18.17
C ASN A 415 19.55 23.58 18.02
N LYS A 416 18.52 23.00 18.65
CA LYS A 416 18.23 21.57 18.58
C LYS A 416 16.80 21.26 19.00
N ILE A 417 16.12 20.47 18.19
CA ILE A 417 14.87 19.77 18.54
C ILE A 417 15.23 18.48 19.28
N ASN A 418 14.74 18.35 20.51
CA ASN A 418 15.14 17.27 21.42
C ASN A 418 14.10 16.15 21.56
N LEU A 419 12.93 16.29 20.93
CA LEU A 419 11.83 15.33 21.04
C LEU A 419 11.78 14.39 19.83
N THR A 420 11.46 13.13 20.08
CA THR A 420 11.09 12.15 19.05
C THR A 420 9.60 12.23 18.70
N PRO A 421 9.15 11.65 17.57
CA PRO A 421 7.73 11.57 17.24
C PRO A 421 6.85 10.97 18.35
N ALA A 422 7.29 9.89 18.99
CA ALA A 422 6.55 9.31 20.11
C ALA A 422 6.47 10.25 21.33
N GLN A 423 7.50 11.04 21.63
CA GLN A 423 7.44 11.98 22.74
C GLN A 423 6.43 13.10 22.48
N VAL A 424 6.38 13.62 21.23
CA VAL A 424 5.36 14.59 20.82
C VAL A 424 3.97 13.98 20.96
N ARG A 425 3.78 12.75 20.46
CA ARG A 425 2.53 11.99 20.60
C ARG A 425 2.14 11.80 22.06
N HIS A 426 3.05 11.36 22.93
CA HIS A 426 2.80 11.20 24.36
C HIS A 426 2.41 12.52 25.04
N ILE A 427 3.07 13.64 24.72
CA ILE A 427 2.68 14.95 25.27
C ILE A 427 1.25 15.30 24.86
N LEU A 428 0.88 15.08 23.60
CA LEU A 428 -0.49 15.30 23.13
C LEU A 428 -1.49 14.38 23.85
N GLU A 429 -1.18 13.08 23.96
CA GLU A 429 -2.05 12.06 24.57
C GLU A 429 -2.21 12.27 26.09
N ASP A 430 -1.13 12.52 26.82
CA ASP A 430 -1.12 12.69 28.28
C ASP A 430 -1.84 13.96 28.74
N THR A 431 -1.87 14.98 27.88
CA THR A 431 -2.45 16.30 28.21
C THR A 431 -3.83 16.53 27.59
N ALA A 432 -4.31 15.59 26.79
CA ALA A 432 -5.61 15.66 26.14
C ALA A 432 -6.75 15.76 27.16
N TYR A 433 -7.76 16.57 26.86
CA TYR A 433 -9.00 16.62 27.61
C TYR A 433 -9.83 15.37 27.33
N LYS A 434 -10.23 14.64 28.38
CA LYS A 434 -11.04 13.42 28.26
C LYS A 434 -12.52 13.77 28.44
N PRO A 435 -13.34 13.82 27.39
CA PRO A 435 -14.77 14.13 27.53
C PRO A 435 -15.46 13.03 28.34
N THR A 436 -16.35 13.43 29.25
CA THR A 436 -17.09 12.48 30.09
C THR A 436 -17.91 11.53 29.20
N GLY A 437 -17.67 10.22 29.33
CA GLY A 437 -18.40 9.21 28.58
C GLY A 437 -17.88 8.91 27.16
N ALA A 438 -16.82 9.59 26.71
CA ALA A 438 -16.16 9.25 25.44
C ALA A 438 -15.36 7.95 25.58
N TYR A 439 -15.47 7.05 24.60
CA TYR A 439 -14.62 5.87 24.52
C TYR A 439 -13.27 6.24 23.89
N SER A 440 -12.21 5.52 24.25
CA SER A 440 -10.90 5.68 23.62
C SER A 440 -10.95 5.41 22.11
N THR A 441 -11.87 4.55 21.68
CA THR A 441 -12.11 4.31 20.25
C THR A 441 -12.72 5.51 19.54
N ASP A 442 -13.33 6.47 20.22
CA ASP A 442 -13.96 7.63 19.58
C ASP A 442 -13.00 8.81 19.36
N VAL A 443 -12.11 9.08 20.33
CA VAL A 443 -11.20 10.26 20.31
C VAL A 443 -9.79 9.93 20.81
N GLY A 444 -9.37 8.66 20.77
CA GLY A 444 -8.08 8.23 21.29
C GLY A 444 -7.94 8.52 22.79
N ASN A 445 -6.85 9.18 23.17
CA ASN A 445 -6.59 9.59 24.54
C ASN A 445 -7.36 10.84 24.99
N GLY A 446 -8.16 11.45 24.11
CA GLY A 446 -8.95 12.65 24.38
C GLY A 446 -8.75 13.72 23.32
N VAL A 447 -9.33 14.91 23.56
CA VAL A 447 -9.25 16.06 22.66
C VAL A 447 -8.04 16.92 22.98
N VAL A 448 -7.26 17.29 21.96
CA VAL A 448 -6.03 18.08 22.11
C VAL A 448 -6.27 19.40 22.87
N ARG A 449 -5.34 19.72 23.77
CA ARG A 449 -5.24 20.99 24.52
C ARG A 449 -3.81 21.54 24.45
N ALA A 450 -3.58 22.48 23.53
CA ALA A 450 -2.29 23.06 23.23
C ALA A 450 -1.64 23.77 24.43
N ASP A 451 -2.44 24.44 25.28
CA ASP A 451 -1.95 25.10 26.50
C ASP A 451 -1.32 24.10 27.48
N LYS A 452 -2.00 22.97 27.69
CA LYS A 452 -1.54 21.89 28.57
C LYS A 452 -0.32 21.19 27.98
N ALA A 453 -0.33 20.93 26.67
CA ALA A 453 0.75 20.28 25.95
C ALA A 453 2.05 21.11 25.97
N VAL A 454 1.95 22.42 25.66
CA VAL A 454 3.09 23.35 25.71
C VAL A 454 3.64 23.51 27.13
N LEU A 455 2.76 23.59 28.13
CA LEU A 455 3.17 23.64 29.52
C LEU A 455 3.95 22.38 29.91
N ARG A 456 3.46 21.19 29.53
CA ARG A 456 4.15 19.92 29.78
C ARG A 456 5.51 19.87 29.10
N ALA A 457 5.60 20.28 27.83
CA ALA A 457 6.85 20.32 27.07
C ALA A 457 7.90 21.25 27.73
N THR A 458 7.47 22.42 28.21
CA THR A 458 8.34 23.40 28.88
C THR A 458 8.84 22.90 30.24
N GLN A 459 8.00 22.14 30.95
CA GLN A 459 8.35 21.56 32.26
C GLN A 459 9.29 20.36 32.15
N ASP A 460 9.42 19.76 30.96
CA ASP A 460 10.25 18.59 30.71
C ASP A 460 11.65 18.93 30.18
N ALA A 461 12.34 19.89 30.81
CA ALA A 461 13.67 20.31 30.38
C ALA A 461 14.72 19.17 30.43
N ALA A 462 14.48 18.13 31.23
CA ALA A 462 15.33 16.95 31.32
C ALA A 462 14.99 15.85 30.28
N ASN A 463 14.02 16.11 29.39
CA ASN A 463 13.59 15.20 28.33
C ASN A 463 13.19 13.81 28.87
N THR A 464 12.34 13.80 29.89
CA THR A 464 11.88 12.62 30.65
C THR A 464 10.58 12.02 30.13
N VAL A 465 9.85 12.72 29.26
CA VAL A 465 8.74 12.11 28.50
C VAL A 465 9.29 10.88 27.78
N GLU A 466 8.56 9.78 27.89
CA GLU A 466 9.04 8.50 27.39
C GLU A 466 9.25 8.53 25.87
N LYS A 467 10.43 8.08 25.43
CA LYS A 467 10.76 7.89 24.02
C LYS A 467 10.07 6.65 23.47
N GLY A 468 9.68 6.70 22.20
CA GLY A 468 9.21 5.51 21.49
C GLY A 468 10.34 4.53 21.25
N ALA A 469 9.99 3.26 21.13
CA ALA A 469 10.88 2.20 20.68
C ALA A 469 10.68 1.94 19.19
N SER A 470 11.72 1.46 18.53
CA SER A 470 11.67 0.95 17.17
C SER A 470 12.13 -0.51 17.16
N VAL A 471 11.48 -1.33 16.35
CA VAL A 471 11.80 -2.75 16.23
C VAL A 471 11.69 -3.21 14.79
N SER A 472 12.75 -3.85 14.31
CA SER A 472 12.82 -4.54 13.03
C SER A 472 12.90 -6.04 13.28
N MET A 473 12.06 -6.81 12.59
CA MET A 473 11.97 -8.26 12.75
C MET A 473 12.20 -8.95 11.42
N ARG A 474 13.28 -9.73 11.30
CA ARG A 474 13.53 -10.57 10.12
C ARG A 474 12.96 -11.98 10.33
N PHE A 475 12.00 -12.33 9.48
CA PHE A 475 11.43 -13.66 9.36
C PHE A 475 12.14 -14.41 8.26
N VAL A 476 12.55 -15.65 8.54
CA VAL A 476 13.27 -16.50 7.60
C VAL A 476 12.67 -17.90 7.54
N ALA A 477 12.91 -18.61 6.45
CA ALA A 477 12.55 -20.01 6.34
C ALA A 477 13.28 -20.85 7.40
N ALA A 478 12.56 -21.74 8.09
CA ALA A 478 13.18 -22.68 9.03
C ALA A 478 14.18 -23.63 8.34
N SER A 479 13.92 -23.99 7.09
CA SER A 479 14.78 -24.85 6.27
C SER A 479 16.03 -24.14 5.73
N ASN A 480 16.00 -22.82 5.60
CA ASN A 480 17.13 -22.01 5.13
C ASN A 480 17.08 -20.59 5.72
N PRO A 481 17.86 -20.30 6.77
CA PRO A 481 17.87 -18.99 7.43
C PRO A 481 18.34 -17.80 6.59
N ASN A 482 18.87 -18.04 5.39
CA ASN A 482 19.18 -16.96 4.46
C ASN A 482 17.92 -16.45 3.76
N VAL A 483 16.90 -17.30 3.55
CA VAL A 483 15.66 -17.00 2.80
C VAL A 483 14.73 -16.19 3.68
N GLY A 484 14.44 -14.94 3.31
CA GLY A 484 13.43 -14.12 3.96
C GLY A 484 12.02 -14.63 3.63
N VAL A 485 11.09 -14.55 4.60
CA VAL A 485 9.68 -14.87 4.35
C VAL A 485 8.92 -13.62 3.93
N PRO A 486 8.44 -13.50 2.68
CA PRO A 486 7.65 -12.35 2.26
C PRO A 486 6.26 -12.40 2.89
N LEU A 487 5.53 -11.27 2.86
CA LEU A 487 4.13 -11.17 3.27
C LEU A 487 3.79 -11.71 4.68
N VAL A 488 4.77 -11.76 5.58
CA VAL A 488 4.52 -12.07 6.99
C VAL A 488 3.89 -10.85 7.63
N GLY A 489 2.59 -10.95 7.93
CA GLY A 489 1.90 -9.97 8.75
C GLY A 489 2.33 -10.13 10.20
N VAL A 490 2.66 -9.03 10.88
CA VAL A 490 2.93 -9.03 12.31
C VAL A 490 1.95 -8.10 12.98
N THR A 491 1.23 -8.62 13.97
CA THR A 491 0.43 -7.84 14.89
C THR A 491 1.10 -7.84 16.26
N MET A 492 1.41 -6.66 16.80
CA MET A 492 1.82 -6.48 18.18
C MET A 492 0.60 -6.06 19.01
N ALA A 493 0.30 -6.80 20.08
CA ALA A 493 -0.75 -6.43 21.04
C ALA A 493 -0.18 -6.37 22.45
N GLY A 494 -0.57 -5.36 23.23
CA GLY A 494 -0.04 -5.13 24.57
C GLY A 494 0.57 -3.74 24.72
N GLY A 495 1.71 -3.67 25.40
CA GLY A 495 2.34 -2.40 25.77
C GLY A 495 1.45 -1.56 26.68
N LYS A 496 1.56 -0.23 26.56
CA LYS A 496 0.76 0.73 27.35
C LYS A 496 -0.72 0.77 26.97
N ARG A 497 -1.05 0.35 25.75
CA ARG A 497 -2.40 0.37 25.19
C ARG A 497 -2.81 -1.05 24.80
N PRO A 498 -3.26 -1.89 25.75
CA PRO A 498 -3.52 -3.31 25.49
C PRO A 498 -4.63 -3.55 24.46
N ASP A 499 -5.51 -2.57 24.24
CA ASP A 499 -6.57 -2.63 23.23
C ASP A 499 -6.09 -2.16 21.83
N GLN A 500 -4.87 -1.61 21.72
CA GLN A 500 -4.26 -1.18 20.47
C GLN A 500 -3.53 -2.35 19.80
N LEU A 501 -3.78 -2.54 18.50
CA LEU A 501 -3.15 -3.58 17.69
C LEU A 501 -2.21 -2.95 16.67
N LEU A 502 -0.90 -3.04 16.85
CA LEU A 502 0.02 -2.50 15.84
C LEU A 502 0.22 -3.55 14.76
N TYR A 503 0.00 -3.19 13.48
CA TYR A 503 0.21 -4.11 12.37
C TYR A 503 1.28 -3.58 11.42
N ALA A 504 2.04 -4.49 10.82
CA ALA A 504 2.93 -4.25 9.69
C ALA A 504 3.14 -5.59 8.97
N GLN A 505 3.67 -5.59 7.75
CA GLN A 505 3.98 -6.83 7.03
C GLN A 505 5.35 -6.75 6.37
N SER A 506 5.93 -7.90 6.06
CA SER A 506 7.12 -7.97 5.20
C SER A 506 6.70 -7.81 3.74
N ALA A 507 7.64 -7.29 2.94
CA ALA A 507 7.42 -7.02 1.52
C ALA A 507 7.04 -8.29 0.73
N ALA A 508 6.30 -8.10 -0.37
CA ALA A 508 5.68 -9.15 -1.18
C ALA A 508 6.41 -9.41 -2.50
N GLY A 509 7.61 -9.99 -2.45
CA GLY A 509 8.41 -10.25 -3.64
C GLY A 509 9.79 -10.72 -3.26
N ASP A 510 9.93 -11.99 -2.92
CA ASP A 510 11.27 -12.54 -2.82
C ASP A 510 11.22 -14.00 -3.21
N ALA A 511 11.80 -14.32 -4.37
CA ALA A 511 12.06 -15.68 -4.78
C ALA A 511 13.51 -16.10 -4.45
N VAL A 512 14.45 -15.19 -4.13
CA VAL A 512 15.89 -15.52 -4.06
C VAL A 512 16.77 -14.60 -3.16
N PHE A 513 16.29 -14.10 -2.01
CA PHE A 513 17.01 -13.40 -0.90
C PHE A 513 16.89 -11.85 -0.78
N GLU A 514 16.23 -11.45 0.32
CA GLU A 514 16.04 -10.14 1.00
C GLU A 514 14.79 -9.32 0.59
N THR A 515 13.61 -9.44 1.22
CA THR A 515 13.38 -9.06 2.63
C THR A 515 12.15 -9.73 3.26
N GLY A 516 12.37 -10.56 4.30
CA GLY A 516 11.35 -10.98 5.26
C GLY A 516 11.25 -10.05 6.47
N THR A 517 11.48 -8.76 6.28
CA THR A 517 11.64 -7.80 7.39
C THR A 517 10.36 -7.03 7.64
N VAL A 518 9.96 -6.93 8.91
CA VAL A 518 8.82 -6.14 9.37
C VAL A 518 9.30 -5.06 10.33
N ASN A 519 8.92 -3.82 10.09
CA ASN A 519 9.38 -2.67 10.86
C ASN A 519 8.23 -1.98 11.60
N PHE A 520 8.51 -1.59 12.84
CA PHE A 520 7.69 -0.73 13.68
C PHE A 520 8.57 0.40 14.20
N PHE A 521 8.17 1.65 13.98
CA PHE A 521 8.92 2.82 14.44
C PHE A 521 8.10 3.62 15.47
N GLU A 522 8.79 4.20 16.44
CA GLU A 522 8.21 5.14 17.43
C GLU A 522 6.93 4.60 18.13
N VAL A 523 6.91 3.28 18.40
CA VAL A 523 5.85 2.62 19.17
C VAL A 523 6.07 2.81 20.67
N ASP A 524 5.02 2.64 21.49
CA ASP A 524 5.16 2.80 22.94
C ASP A 524 6.12 1.76 23.53
N ALA A 525 6.81 2.10 24.61
CA ALA A 525 7.56 1.11 25.36
C ALA A 525 6.61 0.15 26.09
N GLY A 526 7.08 -1.08 26.30
CA GLY A 526 6.40 -2.08 27.12
C GLY A 526 6.42 -3.48 26.52
N LEU A 527 5.71 -4.38 27.22
CA LEU A 527 5.63 -5.78 26.87
C LEU A 527 4.54 -6.03 25.81
N TYR A 528 4.96 -6.43 24.62
CA TYR A 528 4.08 -6.81 23.52
C TYR A 528 4.08 -8.32 23.30
N LYS A 529 2.90 -8.85 23.01
CA LYS A 529 2.73 -10.16 22.38
C LYS A 529 2.80 -9.98 20.88
N LEU A 530 3.62 -10.79 20.24
CA LEU A 530 3.79 -10.81 18.80
C LEU A 530 2.97 -11.95 18.20
N TYR A 531 2.12 -11.59 17.23
CA TYR A 531 1.36 -12.51 16.41
C TYR A 531 1.86 -12.36 14.98
N ALA A 532 2.66 -13.32 14.50
CA ALA A 532 3.00 -13.39 13.09
C ALA A 532 1.96 -14.24 12.36
N SER A 533 1.50 -13.78 11.20
CA SER A 533 0.62 -14.48 10.27
C SER A 533 1.32 -14.62 8.91
N GLY A 534 1.21 -15.82 8.31
CA GLY A 534 1.87 -16.15 7.05
C GLY A 534 1.26 -15.50 5.81
N PRO A 535 1.89 -15.70 4.64
CA PRO A 535 1.62 -14.91 3.44
C PRO A 535 0.35 -15.33 2.69
N ARG A 536 -0.80 -14.80 3.15
CA ARG A 536 -2.17 -14.71 2.54
C ARG A 536 -2.62 -15.84 1.61
N THR A 537 -3.62 -16.65 1.99
CA THR A 537 -5.03 -16.40 1.62
C THR A 537 -6.13 -16.87 2.60
N VAL A 538 -5.85 -17.30 3.84
CA VAL A 538 -6.94 -17.71 4.76
C VAL A 538 -6.83 -17.06 6.15
N ILE A 539 -7.64 -16.03 6.40
CA ILE A 539 -8.38 -15.91 7.66
C ILE A 539 -9.82 -15.49 7.34
N ALA A 540 -10.67 -16.46 7.03
CA ALA A 540 -12.09 -16.35 7.30
C ALA A 540 -12.42 -17.39 8.39
N GLY A 541 -12.49 -16.94 9.65
CA GLY A 541 -13.00 -17.74 10.77
C GLY A 541 -12.00 -18.24 11.83
N GLY A 542 -10.76 -17.75 11.87
CA GLY A 542 -9.78 -18.12 12.91
C GLY A 542 -9.74 -17.14 14.09
N THR A 543 -9.85 -17.66 15.30
CA THR A 543 -9.67 -16.92 16.56
C THR A 543 -8.23 -16.43 16.73
N THR A 544 -8.03 -15.23 17.28
CA THR A 544 -6.77 -14.79 17.91
C THR A 544 -6.17 -15.91 18.78
N GLY A 545 -4.89 -16.29 18.64
CA GLY A 545 -4.40 -17.33 19.56
C GLY A 545 -2.96 -17.85 19.54
N ASN A 546 -2.20 -17.87 18.44
CA ASN A 546 -0.84 -18.41 18.52
C ASN A 546 0.17 -17.27 18.81
N THR A 547 0.56 -17.15 20.07
CA THR A 547 1.65 -16.23 20.50
C THR A 547 2.95 -16.80 19.98
N VAL A 548 3.65 -16.09 19.09
CA VAL A 548 4.93 -16.57 18.56
C VAL A 548 6.04 -16.27 19.57
N GLN A 549 6.07 -15.04 20.11
CA GLN A 549 7.03 -14.55 21.10
C GLN A 549 6.46 -13.34 21.86
N THR A 550 7.09 -12.96 22.98
CA THR A 550 6.89 -11.65 23.62
C THR A 550 8.14 -10.81 23.44
N VAL A 551 7.97 -9.52 23.18
CA VAL A 551 9.07 -8.54 23.17
C VAL A 551 8.80 -7.49 24.24
N ASP A 552 9.80 -7.21 25.07
CA ASP A 552 9.76 -6.11 26.04
C ASP A 552 10.61 -4.98 25.48
N LEU A 553 9.96 -3.89 25.07
CA LEU A 553 10.62 -2.73 24.48
C LEU A 553 10.85 -1.68 25.57
N ALA A 554 12.10 -1.30 25.80
CA ALA A 554 12.43 -0.17 26.67
C ALA A 554 12.33 1.17 25.92
N PRO A 555 12.14 2.29 26.64
CA PRO A 555 12.07 3.61 26.01
C PRO A 555 13.31 3.96 25.20
N GLY A 556 13.12 4.28 23.91
CA GLY A 556 14.21 4.64 23.00
C GLY A 556 14.99 3.46 22.42
N ASP A 557 14.53 2.23 22.63
CA ASP A 557 15.11 1.05 22.01
C ASP A 557 15.06 1.14 20.48
N ASP A 558 16.09 0.60 19.84
CA ASP A 558 16.17 0.38 18.40
C ASP A 558 16.67 -1.05 18.19
N ILE A 559 15.74 -2.01 18.19
CA ILE A 559 16.04 -3.44 18.25
C ILE A 559 15.90 -4.07 16.87
N ILE A 560 16.90 -4.85 16.47
CA ILE A 560 16.86 -5.67 15.25
C ILE A 560 16.88 -7.13 15.65
N PHE A 561 15.80 -7.85 15.35
CA PHE A 561 15.72 -9.31 15.45
C PHE A 561 16.13 -9.96 14.13
N GLY A 562 16.99 -10.99 14.21
CA GLY A 562 17.32 -11.86 13.08
C GLY A 562 18.47 -11.42 12.17
N ASN A 563 19.40 -10.59 12.68
CA ASN A 563 20.65 -10.29 11.97
C ASN A 563 21.87 -11.00 12.62
N ALA A 564 22.86 -11.37 11.81
CA ALA A 564 23.91 -12.37 12.10
C ALA A 564 24.87 -12.07 13.28
N SER A 565 24.68 -10.98 14.02
CA SER A 565 25.61 -10.52 15.07
C SER A 565 25.14 -10.78 16.51
N GLY A 566 24.12 -11.62 16.75
CA GLY A 566 23.81 -12.09 18.11
C GLY A 566 22.35 -12.33 18.48
N VAL A 567 21.41 -12.30 17.54
CA VAL A 567 19.99 -12.61 17.81
C VAL A 567 19.48 -13.60 16.77
N PHE A 568 18.97 -14.75 17.22
CA PHE A 568 18.47 -15.82 16.36
C PHE A 568 17.24 -15.35 15.56
N PRO A 569 17.16 -15.60 14.24
CA PRO A 569 15.99 -15.23 13.44
C PRO A 569 14.74 -15.95 13.93
N ILE A 570 13.58 -15.29 13.83
CA ILE A 570 12.30 -15.91 14.18
C ILE A 570 12.00 -16.95 13.10
N SER A 571 12.23 -18.22 13.43
CA SER A 571 11.89 -19.34 12.54
C SER A 571 10.38 -19.51 12.53
N VAL A 572 9.78 -19.38 11.36
CA VAL A 572 8.35 -19.63 11.16
C VAL A 572 8.17 -21.09 10.76
N THR A 573 7.35 -21.84 11.52
CA THR A 573 6.82 -23.13 11.05
C THR A 573 5.74 -22.85 10.04
N LEU A 574 5.83 -23.51 8.89
CA LEU A 574 4.98 -23.29 7.74
C LEU A 574 3.54 -23.72 8.06
N PRO A 575 2.52 -23.04 7.53
CA PRO A 575 1.13 -23.44 7.76
C PRO A 575 0.95 -24.85 7.20
N THR A 576 0.53 -25.80 8.04
CA THR A 576 -0.05 -27.06 7.54
C THR A 576 -1.42 -26.75 6.96
N ASP A 577 -1.76 -27.30 5.80
CA ASP A 577 -3.13 -27.20 5.31
C ASP A 577 -4.08 -28.14 6.07
N ALA A 578 -5.37 -28.11 5.73
CA ALA A 578 -6.39 -28.94 6.37
C ALA A 578 -6.25 -30.45 6.09
N PHE A 579 -5.35 -30.82 5.19
CA PHE A 579 -5.12 -32.16 4.68
C PHE A 579 -3.88 -32.81 5.28
N GLU A 580 -3.04 -32.08 6.00
CA GLU A 580 -1.87 -32.66 6.66
C GLU A 580 -2.21 -33.53 7.90
N PRO A 581 -1.53 -34.68 8.13
CA PRO A 581 -0.58 -35.32 7.22
C PRO A 581 -1.31 -35.97 6.03
N ASN A 582 -0.79 -35.79 4.82
CA ASN A 582 -1.18 -36.49 3.57
C ASN A 582 0.05 -36.96 2.76
N ASN A 583 1.18 -37.13 3.42
CA ASN A 583 2.49 -37.38 2.83
C ASN A 583 2.69 -38.81 2.28
N THR A 584 1.79 -39.73 2.62
CA THR A 584 1.83 -41.14 2.22
C THR A 584 0.47 -41.64 1.74
N LEU A 585 0.44 -42.74 0.99
CA LEU A 585 -0.82 -43.36 0.51
C LEU A 585 -1.78 -43.71 1.65
N ALA A 586 -1.24 -44.02 2.84
CA ALA A 586 -2.04 -44.33 4.03
C ALA A 586 -2.67 -43.08 4.66
N GLU A 587 -2.07 -41.91 4.44
CA GLU A 587 -2.48 -40.62 4.99
C GLU A 587 -3.36 -39.81 4.02
N ALA A 588 -3.45 -40.29 2.77
CA ALA A 588 -4.08 -39.59 1.66
C ALA A 588 -5.49 -39.07 1.98
N LYS A 589 -5.78 -37.83 1.56
CA LYS A 589 -7.09 -37.19 1.80
C LYS A 589 -7.99 -37.26 0.59
N SER A 590 -9.29 -37.40 0.81
CA SER A 590 -10.23 -37.53 -0.30
C SER A 590 -10.41 -36.21 -1.06
N ILE A 591 -10.33 -36.27 -2.39
CA ILE A 591 -10.82 -35.23 -3.29
C ILE A 591 -11.85 -35.87 -4.24
N SER A 592 -12.99 -35.22 -4.39
CA SER A 592 -14.04 -35.69 -5.29
C SER A 592 -14.02 -34.89 -6.58
N PHE A 593 -14.53 -35.49 -7.66
CA PHE A 593 -14.83 -34.76 -8.88
C PHE A 593 -15.69 -33.51 -8.59
N GLY A 594 -15.25 -32.38 -9.11
CA GLY A 594 -15.82 -31.07 -8.92
C GLY A 594 -15.35 -30.30 -7.70
N GLN A 595 -14.30 -30.77 -7.03
CA GLN A 595 -13.67 -30.06 -5.93
C GLN A 595 -12.33 -29.47 -6.35
N ALA A 596 -12.05 -28.27 -5.85
CA ALA A 596 -10.71 -27.70 -5.74
C ALA A 596 -10.32 -27.61 -4.25
N ARG A 597 -9.05 -27.84 -3.94
CA ARG A 597 -8.50 -27.81 -2.57
C ARG A 597 -7.28 -26.91 -2.55
N ASP A 598 -7.23 -26.01 -1.58
CA ASP A 598 -6.02 -25.25 -1.25
C ASP A 598 -5.07 -26.15 -0.45
N ALA A 599 -3.79 -26.10 -0.80
CA ALA A 599 -2.73 -26.91 -0.18
C ALA A 599 -1.41 -26.13 -0.06
N VAL A 600 -0.52 -26.63 0.79
CA VAL A 600 0.81 -26.06 1.04
C VAL A 600 1.85 -27.12 0.69
N LEU A 601 2.94 -26.72 0.04
CA LEU A 601 3.97 -27.63 -0.45
C LEU A 601 5.35 -27.13 0.00
N ASP A 602 6.03 -27.90 0.83
CA ASP A 602 7.38 -27.57 1.29
C ASP A 602 8.47 -28.31 0.50
N ALA A 603 9.73 -27.91 0.69
CA ALA A 603 10.87 -28.62 0.10
C ALA A 603 10.97 -30.06 0.64
N GLY A 604 10.64 -31.04 -0.21
CA GLY A 604 10.64 -32.47 0.14
C GLY A 604 9.28 -33.03 0.60
N ASP A 605 8.24 -32.21 0.57
CA ASP A 605 6.85 -32.57 0.87
C ASP A 605 6.15 -33.23 -0.34
N ALA A 606 5.14 -34.05 -0.07
CA ALA A 606 4.37 -34.75 -1.09
C ALA A 606 2.89 -34.87 -0.70
N ASP A 607 2.03 -34.01 -1.21
CA ASP A 607 0.60 -34.09 -0.96
C ASP A 607 -0.04 -35.26 -1.71
N ILE A 608 -0.68 -36.19 -1.00
CA ILE A 608 -1.41 -37.30 -1.62
C ILE A 608 -2.91 -37.16 -1.38
N PHE A 609 -3.68 -37.05 -2.46
CA PHE A 609 -5.13 -37.11 -2.45
C PHE A 609 -5.64 -38.44 -2.99
N THR A 610 -6.83 -38.88 -2.58
CA THR A 610 -7.48 -40.09 -3.09
C THR A 610 -8.83 -39.75 -3.72
N PHE A 611 -9.17 -40.42 -4.83
CA PHE A 611 -10.45 -40.27 -5.50
C PHE A 611 -10.98 -41.62 -6.02
N SER A 612 -12.30 -41.69 -6.19
CA SER A 612 -12.98 -42.83 -6.81
C SER A 612 -13.18 -42.55 -8.30
N GLY A 613 -12.62 -43.38 -9.17
CA GLY A 613 -12.82 -43.32 -10.62
C GLY A 613 -13.75 -44.43 -11.11
N THR A 614 -14.56 -44.14 -12.12
CA THR A 614 -15.34 -45.14 -12.86
C THR A 614 -14.66 -45.46 -14.19
N ALA A 615 -14.61 -46.74 -14.58
CA ALA A 615 -14.02 -47.15 -15.85
C ALA A 615 -14.58 -46.33 -17.03
N GLY A 616 -13.68 -45.73 -17.82
CA GLY A 616 -14.02 -44.89 -18.98
C GLY A 616 -14.28 -43.41 -18.67
N GLU A 617 -14.29 -42.98 -17.40
CA GLU A 617 -14.23 -41.55 -17.07
C GLU A 617 -12.86 -40.96 -17.42
N ARG A 618 -12.85 -39.70 -17.85
CA ARG A 618 -11.61 -38.94 -18.11
C ARG A 618 -11.42 -37.94 -16.97
N ALA A 619 -10.52 -38.26 -16.05
CA ALA A 619 -10.20 -37.39 -14.94
C ALA A 619 -9.23 -36.30 -15.40
N PHE A 620 -9.54 -35.05 -15.11
CA PHE A 620 -8.62 -33.93 -15.29
C PHE A 620 -8.19 -33.40 -13.93
N VAL A 621 -6.89 -33.43 -13.68
CA VAL A 621 -6.26 -32.86 -12.50
C VAL A 621 -5.51 -31.61 -12.93
N ASN A 622 -5.75 -30.49 -12.24
CA ASN A 622 -5.03 -29.25 -12.47
C ASN A 622 -4.47 -28.71 -11.15
N THR A 623 -3.22 -28.26 -11.15
CA THR A 623 -2.61 -27.52 -10.04
C THR A 623 -2.28 -26.11 -10.46
N GLN A 624 -2.36 -25.18 -9.52
CA GLN A 624 -1.95 -23.80 -9.74
C GLN A 624 -1.29 -23.23 -8.49
N ALA A 625 -0.09 -22.68 -8.63
CA ALA A 625 0.56 -21.94 -7.56
C ALA A 625 -0.27 -20.71 -7.14
N VAL A 626 -0.46 -20.52 -5.83
CA VAL A 626 -1.17 -19.39 -5.19
C VAL A 626 -0.20 -18.43 -4.51
N SER A 627 0.86 -18.93 -3.88
CA SER A 627 1.98 -18.16 -3.32
C SER A 627 3.30 -18.94 -3.55
N GLY A 628 4.45 -18.27 -3.49
CA GLY A 628 5.74 -18.89 -3.88
C GLY A 628 5.89 -19.14 -5.40
N ASN A 629 6.90 -19.93 -5.77
CA ASN A 629 7.24 -20.33 -7.14
C ASN A 629 7.05 -21.83 -7.36
N ALA A 630 5.99 -22.40 -6.77
CA ALA A 630 5.69 -23.82 -6.71
C ALA A 630 5.74 -24.47 -8.09
N ASP A 631 6.86 -25.13 -8.42
CA ASP A 631 7.01 -25.93 -9.64
C ASP A 631 6.39 -27.31 -9.41
N THR A 632 5.07 -27.37 -9.53
CA THR A 632 4.27 -28.54 -9.15
C THR A 632 4.41 -29.66 -10.18
N LYS A 633 4.54 -30.89 -9.68
CA LYS A 633 4.49 -32.13 -10.44
C LYS A 633 3.34 -32.99 -9.92
N VAL A 634 2.49 -33.45 -10.82
CA VAL A 634 1.32 -34.28 -10.54
C VAL A 634 1.52 -35.71 -11.04
N GLU A 635 1.21 -36.69 -10.20
CA GLU A 635 1.24 -38.13 -10.53
C GLU A 635 -0.06 -38.82 -10.13
N ILE A 636 -0.59 -39.70 -10.98
CA ILE A 636 -1.68 -40.61 -10.62
C ILE A 636 -1.08 -41.95 -10.23
N LEU A 637 -1.48 -42.50 -9.08
CA LEU A 637 -1.00 -43.78 -8.56
C LEU A 637 -2.15 -44.78 -8.37
N ASP A 638 -1.82 -46.07 -8.45
CA ASP A 638 -2.68 -47.16 -8.00
C ASP A 638 -2.58 -47.40 -6.47
N SER A 639 -3.34 -48.37 -5.96
CA SER A 639 -3.34 -48.74 -4.53
C SER A 639 -2.02 -49.35 -4.02
N ALA A 640 -1.12 -49.77 -4.92
CA ALA A 640 0.21 -50.26 -4.58
C ALA A 640 1.27 -49.14 -4.62
N GLY A 641 0.90 -47.93 -5.02
CA GLY A 641 1.81 -46.80 -5.21
C GLY A 641 2.55 -46.81 -6.55
N THR A 642 2.11 -47.61 -7.52
CA THR A 642 2.64 -47.58 -8.87
C THR A 642 2.14 -46.33 -9.58
N VAL A 643 3.06 -45.54 -10.14
CA VAL A 643 2.69 -44.39 -10.98
C VAL A 643 2.07 -44.88 -12.29
N LEU A 644 0.82 -44.50 -12.51
CA LEU A 644 0.04 -44.82 -13.72
C LEU A 644 0.14 -43.70 -14.77
N ALA A 645 0.28 -42.45 -14.32
CA ALA A 645 0.44 -41.27 -15.16
C ALA A 645 1.18 -40.18 -14.39
N SER A 646 1.89 -39.29 -15.08
CA SER A 646 2.67 -38.22 -14.46
C SER A 646 2.84 -37.03 -15.39
N ASN A 647 2.84 -35.81 -14.84
CA ASN A 647 3.27 -34.60 -15.54
C ASN A 647 3.99 -33.64 -14.57
N SER A 648 5.10 -33.03 -14.99
CA SER A 648 6.00 -32.18 -14.16
C SER A 648 6.22 -30.78 -14.71
N ALA A 649 5.85 -30.53 -15.97
CA ALA A 649 5.94 -29.22 -16.56
C ALA A 649 4.84 -29.10 -17.60
N PHE A 650 4.02 -28.07 -17.44
CA PHE A 650 2.95 -27.68 -18.35
C PHE A 650 3.56 -27.16 -19.68
N ARG A 651 4.47 -26.16 -19.63
CA ARG A 651 5.39 -25.75 -20.73
C ARG A 651 6.74 -25.23 -20.22
N SER A 652 7.64 -24.86 -21.14
CA SER A 652 8.88 -24.12 -20.85
C SER A 652 8.57 -22.78 -20.16
N GLY A 653 8.82 -22.68 -18.85
CA GLY A 653 8.71 -21.42 -18.11
C GLY A 653 7.47 -21.26 -17.24
N THR A 654 6.60 -22.28 -17.15
CA THR A 654 5.50 -22.36 -16.15
C THR A 654 5.85 -23.29 -15.02
N THR A 655 5.26 -23.06 -13.84
CA THR A 655 5.45 -23.87 -12.63
C THR A 655 4.23 -24.74 -12.28
N ASP A 656 3.15 -24.69 -13.07
CA ASP A 656 1.90 -25.42 -12.82
C ASP A 656 1.91 -26.80 -13.51
N ALA A 657 1.04 -27.72 -13.09
CA ALA A 657 0.90 -29.05 -13.70
C ALA A 657 -0.56 -29.46 -13.93
N ALA A 658 -0.82 -29.95 -15.13
CA ALA A 658 -2.12 -30.47 -15.53
C ALA A 658 -2.00 -31.88 -16.10
N LEU A 659 -2.96 -32.75 -15.83
CA LEU A 659 -2.93 -34.15 -16.25
C LEU A 659 -4.33 -34.67 -16.57
N VAL A 660 -4.47 -35.27 -17.76
CA VAL A 660 -5.66 -36.05 -18.13
C VAL A 660 -5.36 -37.53 -17.92
N PHE A 661 -6.23 -38.21 -17.19
CA PHE A 661 -6.14 -39.64 -16.90
C PHE A 661 -7.42 -40.37 -17.32
N ASP A 662 -7.29 -41.25 -18.30
CA ASP A 662 -8.38 -42.14 -18.72
C ASP A 662 -8.48 -43.31 -17.73
N VAL A 663 -9.56 -43.36 -16.95
CA VAL A 663 -9.72 -44.32 -15.85
C VAL A 663 -9.87 -45.75 -16.42
N PRO A 664 -8.91 -46.66 -16.21
CA PRO A 664 -8.91 -47.96 -16.86
C PRO A 664 -9.91 -48.96 -16.23
N SER A 665 -10.20 -48.82 -14.94
CA SER A 665 -11.10 -49.69 -14.18
C SER A 665 -11.79 -48.92 -13.06
N THR A 666 -13.02 -49.31 -12.70
CA THR A 666 -13.69 -48.69 -11.56
C THR A 666 -12.96 -49.04 -10.27
N GLY A 667 -12.53 -48.03 -9.52
CA GLY A 667 -11.72 -48.24 -8.31
C GLY A 667 -11.20 -46.95 -7.68
N GLN A 668 -10.38 -47.12 -6.64
CA GLN A 668 -9.67 -46.03 -5.98
C GLN A 668 -8.35 -45.73 -6.67
N TYR A 669 -8.06 -44.44 -6.80
CA TYR A 669 -6.81 -43.90 -7.34
C TYR A 669 -6.29 -42.80 -6.42
N TYR A 670 -5.01 -42.45 -6.60
CA TYR A 670 -4.35 -41.42 -5.80
C TYR A 670 -3.71 -40.37 -6.70
N ILE A 671 -3.78 -39.12 -6.30
CA ILE A 671 -3.10 -37.99 -6.92
C ILE A 671 -1.96 -37.63 -5.98
N ARG A 672 -0.71 -37.66 -6.43
CA ARG A 672 0.43 -37.13 -5.68
C ARG A 672 0.89 -35.84 -6.32
N VAL A 673 0.99 -34.78 -5.53
CA VAL A 673 1.58 -33.50 -5.92
C VAL A 673 2.91 -33.34 -5.20
N THR A 674 3.94 -32.92 -5.93
CA THR A 674 5.31 -32.69 -5.42
C THR A 674 5.87 -31.42 -6.04
N SER A 675 6.98 -30.86 -5.52
CA SER A 675 7.66 -29.74 -6.15
C SER A 675 9.02 -30.12 -6.74
N ASP A 676 9.28 -29.71 -7.98
CA ASP A 676 10.59 -29.85 -8.63
C ASP A 676 11.54 -28.66 -8.33
N SER A 677 11.02 -27.57 -7.72
CA SER A 677 11.81 -26.41 -7.32
C SER A 677 12.60 -26.65 -6.03
N ALA A 678 13.88 -27.01 -6.18
CA ALA A 678 14.81 -27.17 -5.06
C ALA A 678 15.19 -25.81 -4.45
N GLY A 679 14.39 -25.29 -3.52
CA GLY A 679 14.86 -24.17 -2.67
C GLY A 679 13.83 -23.22 -2.07
N ASN A 680 12.54 -23.26 -2.46
CA ASN A 680 11.53 -22.37 -1.90
C ASN A 680 10.59 -23.12 -0.94
N PRO A 681 10.58 -22.77 0.36
CA PRO A 681 9.72 -23.40 1.36
C PRO A 681 8.36 -22.68 1.55
N PHE A 682 7.90 -21.83 0.62
CA PHE A 682 6.64 -21.08 0.76
C PHE A 682 5.71 -21.23 -0.45
N ASN A 683 5.56 -22.46 -0.93
CA ASN A 683 4.72 -22.75 -2.08
C ASN A 683 3.31 -23.10 -1.60
N THR A 684 2.34 -22.20 -1.77
CA THR A 684 0.92 -22.61 -1.67
C THR A 684 0.38 -22.79 -3.06
N TYR A 685 -0.54 -23.72 -3.22
CA TYR A 685 -1.18 -24.02 -4.49
C TYR A 685 -2.62 -24.47 -4.26
N TRP A 686 -3.41 -24.55 -5.31
CA TRP A 686 -4.64 -25.35 -5.27
C TRP A 686 -4.53 -26.52 -6.25
N VAL A 687 -5.18 -27.63 -5.90
CA VAL A 687 -5.39 -28.79 -6.80
C VAL A 687 -6.88 -28.94 -7.05
N SER A 688 -7.26 -29.16 -8.31
CA SER A 688 -8.64 -29.45 -8.69
C SER A 688 -8.75 -30.81 -9.37
N LEU A 689 -9.89 -31.47 -9.17
CA LEU A 689 -10.26 -32.70 -9.86
C LEU A 689 -11.61 -32.51 -10.54
N SER A 690 -11.68 -32.75 -11.84
CA SER A 690 -12.86 -32.49 -12.69
C SER A 690 -13.02 -33.56 -13.77
N ARG A 691 -14.22 -33.63 -14.36
CA ARG A 691 -14.51 -34.56 -15.47
C ARG A 691 -14.33 -33.85 -16.80
N LEU A 692 -13.42 -34.36 -17.64
CA LEU A 692 -13.30 -33.88 -19.01
C LEU A 692 -14.46 -34.44 -19.85
N VAL A 693 -15.44 -33.60 -20.17
CA VAL A 693 -16.69 -33.99 -20.86
C VAL A 693 -16.64 -33.88 -22.38
N GLY A 694 -15.49 -33.52 -22.94
CA GLY A 694 -15.26 -33.45 -24.38
C GLY A 694 -14.98 -32.03 -24.88
N GLN A 695 -15.25 -31.81 -26.16
CA GLN A 695 -15.01 -30.56 -26.87
C GLN A 695 -16.31 -29.77 -27.00
N GLU A 696 -16.23 -28.45 -27.05
CA GLU A 696 -17.35 -27.58 -27.35
C GLU A 696 -17.90 -27.76 -28.78
N THR A 697 -19.02 -27.12 -29.06
CA THR A 697 -19.58 -27.01 -30.41
C THR A 697 -19.62 -25.56 -30.83
N GLU A 698 -18.93 -25.25 -31.93
CA GLU A 698 -18.90 -23.91 -32.54
C GLU A 698 -20.09 -23.64 -33.48
N PRO A 699 -20.62 -22.40 -33.53
CA PRO A 699 -20.23 -21.23 -32.72
C PRO A 699 -20.74 -21.29 -31.27
N ASN A 700 -19.93 -20.90 -30.29
CA ASN A 700 -20.31 -20.96 -28.87
C ASN A 700 -20.62 -19.60 -28.21
N GLY A 701 -21.50 -18.81 -28.82
CA GLY A 701 -21.94 -17.53 -28.26
C GLY A 701 -21.44 -16.33 -29.07
N THR A 702 -21.90 -15.14 -28.68
CA THR A 702 -21.46 -13.88 -29.32
C THR A 702 -21.43 -12.75 -28.31
N GLY A 703 -20.55 -11.78 -28.53
CA GLY A 703 -20.41 -10.64 -27.64
C GLY A 703 -19.31 -9.67 -28.11
N THR A 704 -19.00 -8.70 -27.26
CA THR A 704 -17.86 -7.81 -27.42
C THR A 704 -17.08 -7.75 -26.12
N ILE A 705 -15.78 -7.99 -26.21
CA ILE A 705 -14.83 -7.83 -25.12
C ILE A 705 -13.86 -6.74 -25.53
N THR A 706 -13.69 -5.73 -24.69
CA THR A 706 -12.73 -4.64 -24.89
C THR A 706 -12.11 -4.32 -23.54
N ASP A 707 -10.82 -4.58 -23.39
CA ASP A 707 -10.13 -4.60 -22.10
C ASP A 707 -10.89 -5.54 -21.13
N ASP A 708 -11.36 -5.04 -19.99
CA ASP A 708 -12.15 -5.79 -19.00
C ASP A 708 -13.68 -5.65 -19.16
N VAL A 709 -14.14 -5.03 -20.25
CA VAL A 709 -15.57 -4.73 -20.47
C VAL A 709 -16.21 -5.79 -21.35
N PHE A 710 -17.18 -6.50 -20.78
CA PHE A 710 -18.02 -7.48 -21.47
C PHE A 710 -19.36 -6.83 -21.85
N ALA A 711 -19.66 -6.79 -23.14
CA ALA A 711 -20.86 -6.14 -23.67
C ALA A 711 -21.54 -6.95 -24.75
N ASN A 712 -22.85 -6.71 -24.96
CA ASN A 712 -23.65 -7.30 -26.04
C ASN A 712 -23.65 -8.85 -26.05
N LEU A 713 -23.55 -9.48 -24.89
CA LEU A 713 -23.52 -10.94 -24.76
C LEU A 713 -24.85 -11.57 -25.17
N ASP A 714 -24.84 -12.53 -26.09
CA ASP A 714 -26.01 -13.36 -26.41
C ASP A 714 -26.07 -14.59 -25.51
N LEU A 715 -26.91 -14.51 -24.47
CA LEU A 715 -27.10 -15.57 -23.49
C LEU A 715 -28.17 -16.62 -23.90
N SER A 716 -28.73 -16.52 -25.11
CA SER A 716 -29.88 -17.35 -25.53
C SER A 716 -29.51 -18.70 -26.17
N ALA A 717 -28.28 -18.84 -26.66
CA ALA A 717 -27.77 -20.03 -27.34
C ALA A 717 -26.34 -20.37 -26.86
N THR A 718 -26.25 -20.97 -25.67
CA THR A 718 -24.97 -21.21 -24.98
C THR A 718 -24.73 -22.70 -24.76
N ASN A 719 -23.46 -23.11 -24.77
CA ASN A 719 -23.09 -24.44 -24.32
C ASN A 719 -23.28 -24.54 -22.79
N THR A 720 -23.41 -25.75 -22.24
CA THR A 720 -23.53 -25.96 -20.79
C THR A 720 -22.23 -26.49 -20.20
N LEU A 721 -21.76 -25.94 -19.08
CA LEU A 721 -20.65 -26.49 -18.29
C LEU A 721 -21.10 -26.63 -16.84
N ASN A 722 -21.36 -27.85 -16.37
CA ASN A 722 -21.82 -28.04 -15.00
C ASN A 722 -20.65 -27.87 -14.01
N VAL A 723 -20.95 -27.50 -12.77
CA VAL A 723 -19.95 -27.52 -11.69
C VAL A 723 -19.40 -28.94 -11.53
N GLY A 724 -18.10 -29.08 -11.72
CA GLY A 724 -17.32 -30.29 -11.71
C GLY A 724 -16.96 -30.88 -13.07
N GLU A 725 -17.33 -30.17 -14.13
CA GLU A 725 -16.94 -30.48 -15.49
C GLU A 725 -15.82 -29.58 -15.99
N THR A 726 -15.12 -30.13 -16.97
CA THR A 726 -14.10 -29.47 -17.75
C THR A 726 -14.39 -29.73 -19.22
N ARG A 727 -14.24 -28.71 -20.05
CA ARG A 727 -14.51 -28.78 -21.47
C ARG A 727 -13.40 -28.12 -22.26
N ASP A 728 -13.03 -28.75 -23.36
CA ASP A 728 -12.09 -28.18 -24.31
C ASP A 728 -12.86 -27.24 -25.27
N GLY A 729 -12.40 -26.00 -25.41
CA GLY A 729 -12.87 -25.01 -26.36
C GLY A 729 -11.74 -24.43 -27.24
N ALA A 730 -12.06 -23.49 -28.11
CA ALA A 730 -11.14 -22.86 -29.05
C ALA A 730 -11.59 -21.46 -29.47
N LEU A 731 -10.75 -20.47 -29.16
CA LEU A 731 -10.92 -19.10 -29.62
C LEU A 731 -10.34 -18.93 -31.02
N SER A 732 -11.16 -18.43 -31.94
CA SER A 732 -10.81 -18.09 -33.30
C SER A 732 -10.39 -16.62 -33.45
N ALA A 733 -9.85 -16.26 -34.63
CA ALA A 733 -9.37 -14.90 -34.90
C ALA A 733 -10.52 -13.87 -34.91
N GLY A 734 -10.41 -12.84 -34.07
CA GLY A 734 -11.35 -11.72 -34.00
C GLY A 734 -11.98 -11.55 -32.62
N THR A 735 -13.27 -11.22 -32.58
CA THR A 735 -14.06 -10.99 -31.35
C THR A 735 -14.75 -12.27 -30.88
N ASP A 736 -14.05 -13.40 -30.92
CA ASP A 736 -14.64 -14.68 -30.51
C ASP A 736 -14.93 -14.69 -29.01
N VAL A 737 -16.12 -15.17 -28.64
CA VAL A 737 -16.62 -15.17 -27.27
C VAL A 737 -17.38 -16.45 -27.01
N ASP A 738 -16.83 -17.26 -26.11
CA ASP A 738 -17.42 -18.53 -25.72
C ASP A 738 -18.20 -18.39 -24.42
N ILE A 739 -19.45 -18.84 -24.42
CA ILE A 739 -20.38 -18.67 -23.31
C ILE A 739 -20.89 -20.02 -22.82
N TYR A 740 -20.63 -20.30 -21.54
CA TYR A 740 -21.04 -21.54 -20.88
C TYR A 740 -22.08 -21.27 -19.78
N ALA A 741 -23.30 -21.73 -20.01
CA ALA A 741 -24.37 -21.73 -19.03
C ALA A 741 -24.11 -22.75 -17.90
N PHE A 742 -24.35 -22.33 -16.65
CA PHE A 742 -24.37 -23.22 -15.50
C PHE A 742 -25.41 -22.78 -14.45
N SER A 743 -25.92 -23.73 -13.67
CA SER A 743 -26.80 -23.45 -12.55
C SER A 743 -26.00 -23.42 -11.24
N GLY A 744 -26.28 -22.43 -10.40
CA GLY A 744 -25.60 -22.25 -9.12
C GLY A 744 -26.55 -22.02 -7.96
N THR A 745 -26.07 -22.26 -6.74
CA THR A 745 -26.82 -22.04 -5.49
C THR A 745 -26.23 -20.91 -4.66
N ALA A 746 -27.05 -20.18 -3.91
CA ALA A 746 -26.58 -19.13 -3.01
C ALA A 746 -25.55 -19.66 -1.99
N GLY A 747 -24.46 -18.93 -1.79
CA GLY A 747 -23.35 -19.29 -0.92
C GLY A 747 -22.35 -20.28 -1.53
N GLN A 748 -22.58 -20.78 -2.75
CA GLN A 748 -21.66 -21.66 -3.43
C GLN A 748 -20.41 -20.88 -3.87
N LYS A 749 -19.24 -21.34 -3.44
CA LYS A 749 -17.94 -20.80 -3.84
C LYS A 749 -17.45 -21.52 -5.08
N LEU A 750 -17.25 -20.77 -6.15
CA LEU A 750 -16.83 -21.31 -7.44
C LEU A 750 -15.41 -20.90 -7.75
N LEU A 751 -14.71 -21.81 -8.41
CA LEU A 751 -13.44 -21.61 -9.09
C LEU A 751 -13.65 -21.95 -10.56
N ALA A 752 -13.67 -20.93 -11.40
CA ALA A 752 -13.67 -21.07 -12.85
C ALA A 752 -12.24 -20.83 -13.33
N ASP A 753 -11.73 -21.71 -14.18
CA ASP A 753 -10.31 -21.76 -14.55
C ASP A 753 -10.16 -22.09 -16.03
N ILE A 754 -9.29 -21.37 -16.72
CA ILE A 754 -8.94 -21.62 -18.12
C ILE A 754 -7.57 -22.28 -18.17
N ASN A 755 -7.40 -23.27 -19.04
CA ASN A 755 -6.12 -23.91 -19.30
C ASN A 755 -5.85 -23.85 -20.81
N THR A 756 -4.93 -23.00 -21.23
CA THR A 756 -4.74 -22.62 -22.64
C THR A 756 -3.86 -23.58 -23.45
N GLU A 757 -3.27 -24.59 -22.82
CA GLU A 757 -2.18 -25.39 -23.42
C GLU A 757 -2.65 -26.67 -24.14
N ILE A 758 -3.96 -26.85 -24.32
CA ILE A 758 -4.47 -27.90 -25.22
C ILE A 758 -4.24 -27.57 -26.71
N GLY A 759 -3.66 -26.40 -27.00
CA GLY A 759 -2.93 -26.04 -28.21
C GLY A 759 -3.32 -24.67 -28.80
N GLY A 760 -2.36 -23.74 -28.93
CA GLY A 760 -2.55 -22.42 -29.58
C GLY A 760 -2.55 -21.21 -28.62
N ASP A 761 -2.42 -21.46 -27.32
CA ASP A 761 -2.05 -20.50 -26.26
C ASP A 761 -2.75 -19.12 -26.35
N PRO A 762 -4.08 -19.04 -26.39
CA PRO A 762 -4.78 -17.76 -26.45
C PRO A 762 -4.56 -16.91 -25.18
N ASP A 763 -4.46 -15.58 -25.32
CA ASP A 763 -4.49 -14.63 -24.19
C ASP A 763 -5.95 -14.48 -23.73
N THR A 764 -6.39 -15.30 -22.77
CA THR A 764 -7.79 -15.34 -22.40
C THR A 764 -8.17 -14.25 -21.40
N ILE A 765 -9.46 -13.89 -21.39
CA ILE A 765 -10.11 -13.24 -20.26
C ILE A 765 -11.35 -14.04 -19.89
N LEU A 766 -11.54 -14.27 -18.59
CA LEU A 766 -12.64 -15.04 -18.03
C LEU A 766 -13.54 -14.15 -17.19
N ALA A 767 -14.85 -14.30 -17.33
CA ALA A 767 -15.84 -13.66 -16.47
C ALA A 767 -16.95 -14.59 -16.00
N ILE A 768 -17.48 -14.31 -14.81
CA ILE A 768 -18.77 -14.83 -14.33
C ILE A 768 -19.82 -13.74 -14.51
N VAL A 769 -20.91 -14.07 -15.20
CA VAL A 769 -21.98 -13.15 -15.59
C VAL A 769 -23.33 -13.66 -15.07
N ASP A 770 -24.19 -12.74 -14.60
CA ASP A 770 -25.54 -13.06 -14.14
C ASP A 770 -26.54 -13.26 -15.30
N ALA A 771 -27.78 -13.65 -14.96
CA ALA A 771 -28.84 -13.86 -15.94
C ALA A 771 -29.25 -12.62 -16.76
N ASN A 772 -28.84 -11.42 -16.35
CA ASN A 772 -29.11 -10.16 -17.04
C ASN A 772 -27.91 -9.67 -17.88
N GLY A 773 -26.82 -10.45 -17.97
CA GLY A 773 -25.62 -10.03 -18.67
C GLY A 773 -24.70 -9.11 -17.87
N LYS A 774 -24.91 -8.97 -16.56
CA LYS A 774 -24.02 -8.17 -15.71
C LYS A 774 -22.82 -9.00 -15.27
N THR A 775 -21.62 -8.50 -15.56
CA THR A 775 -20.36 -9.06 -15.02
C THR A 775 -20.35 -8.96 -13.49
N LEU A 776 -20.15 -10.11 -12.85
CA LEU A 776 -20.06 -10.24 -11.40
C LEU A 776 -18.61 -10.28 -10.92
N ALA A 777 -17.75 -10.94 -11.70
CA ALA A 777 -16.31 -10.99 -11.51
C ALA A 777 -15.65 -11.31 -12.85
N SER A 778 -14.46 -10.77 -13.08
CA SER A 778 -13.65 -11.06 -14.25
C SER A 778 -12.17 -11.08 -13.88
N ASN A 779 -11.38 -11.80 -14.66
CA ASN A 779 -9.94 -11.88 -14.51
C ASN A 779 -9.32 -12.34 -15.83
N ASP A 780 -8.24 -11.69 -16.26
CA ASP A 780 -7.48 -11.99 -17.47
C ASP A 780 -6.34 -12.98 -17.20
N ASP A 781 -5.62 -12.83 -16.09
CA ASP A 781 -4.52 -13.73 -15.73
C ASP A 781 -4.65 -14.25 -14.29
N THR A 782 -3.96 -15.34 -13.94
CA THR A 782 -3.56 -15.68 -12.55
C THR A 782 -2.04 -15.65 -12.38
N LYS A 783 -1.46 -16.45 -11.47
CA LYS A 783 0.00 -16.58 -11.33
C LYS A 783 0.65 -17.19 -12.58
N SER A 784 -0.14 -17.86 -13.42
CA SER A 784 0.17 -18.20 -14.81
C SER A 784 -0.59 -17.32 -15.79
N GLN A 785 -0.42 -17.57 -17.10
CA GLN A 785 -1.15 -16.90 -18.19
C GLN A 785 -2.62 -17.37 -18.31
N ASP A 786 -3.08 -18.22 -17.39
CA ASP A 786 -4.41 -18.79 -17.39
C ASP A 786 -5.38 -17.91 -16.59
N SER A 787 -6.51 -17.55 -17.21
CA SER A 787 -7.56 -16.78 -16.57
C SER A 787 -8.32 -17.63 -15.54
N THR A 788 -8.36 -17.20 -14.29
CA THR A 788 -9.13 -17.89 -13.24
C THR A 788 -10.01 -16.89 -12.47
N VAL A 789 -11.28 -17.20 -12.28
CA VAL A 789 -12.20 -16.38 -11.49
C VAL A 789 -12.67 -17.16 -10.26
N GLN A 790 -12.57 -16.52 -9.09
CA GLN A 790 -13.17 -17.00 -7.86
C GLN A 790 -14.36 -16.12 -7.50
N TYR A 791 -15.52 -16.73 -7.23
CA TYR A 791 -16.71 -15.97 -6.87
C TYR A 791 -17.64 -16.75 -5.96
N THR A 792 -18.22 -16.08 -4.97
CA THR A 792 -19.27 -16.64 -4.11
C THR A 792 -20.63 -16.18 -4.63
N LEU A 793 -21.45 -17.12 -5.08
CA LEU A 793 -22.78 -16.79 -5.60
C LEU A 793 -23.67 -16.21 -4.51
N THR A 794 -24.32 -15.09 -4.80
CA THR A 794 -25.20 -14.40 -3.85
C THR A 794 -26.64 -14.91 -3.90
N ALA A 795 -27.03 -15.56 -5.01
CA ALA A 795 -28.37 -16.10 -5.21
C ALA A 795 -28.31 -17.47 -5.91
N ALA A 796 -29.36 -18.27 -5.75
CA ALA A 796 -29.56 -19.43 -6.61
C ALA A 796 -30.11 -18.98 -7.97
N GLY A 797 -29.63 -19.57 -9.06
CA GLY A 797 -30.08 -19.19 -10.40
C GLY A 797 -29.17 -19.65 -11.51
N GLN A 798 -29.48 -19.18 -12.71
CA GLN A 798 -28.68 -19.38 -13.92
C GLN A 798 -27.58 -18.34 -14.00
N TYR A 799 -26.37 -18.78 -14.31
CA TYR A 799 -25.18 -17.97 -14.50
C TYR A 799 -24.45 -18.41 -15.77
N TYR A 800 -23.47 -17.62 -16.17
CA TYR A 800 -22.67 -17.85 -17.37
C TYR A 800 -21.19 -17.64 -17.09
N LEU A 801 -20.34 -18.53 -17.60
CA LEU A 801 -18.93 -18.23 -17.82
C LEU A 801 -18.78 -17.64 -19.20
N VAL A 802 -18.01 -16.57 -19.31
CA VAL A 802 -17.67 -15.94 -20.58
C VAL A 802 -16.16 -15.98 -20.74
N VAL A 803 -15.71 -16.60 -21.83
CA VAL A 803 -14.29 -16.70 -22.21
C VAL A 803 -14.12 -15.94 -23.52
N GLY A 804 -13.06 -15.16 -23.63
CA GLY A 804 -12.67 -14.60 -24.92
C GLY A 804 -11.24 -14.09 -24.90
N ASN A 805 -10.85 -13.40 -25.95
CA ASN A 805 -9.49 -12.86 -26.07
C ASN A 805 -9.37 -11.53 -25.33
N TYR A 806 -8.35 -11.40 -24.48
CA TYR A 806 -7.87 -10.10 -24.02
C TYR A 806 -7.17 -9.41 -25.20
N GLY A 807 -7.44 -8.13 -25.45
CA GLY A 807 -7.05 -7.42 -26.69
C GLY A 807 -5.53 -7.23 -26.92
N GLY A 808 -4.66 -7.94 -26.21
CA GLY A 808 -3.21 -7.93 -26.33
C GLY A 808 -2.67 -9.17 -27.07
N GLN A 809 -1.48 -9.06 -27.65
CA GLN A 809 -0.71 -10.26 -27.96
C GLN A 809 -0.16 -10.79 -26.63
N ASN A 810 -0.32 -12.10 -26.36
CA ASN A 810 0.47 -12.75 -25.32
C ASN A 810 1.98 -12.53 -25.60
N PRO A 811 2.89 -12.77 -24.63
CA PRO A 811 4.34 -12.64 -24.85
C PRO A 811 4.89 -13.47 -26.03
N GLU A 812 4.10 -14.39 -26.58
CA GLU A 812 4.42 -15.33 -27.65
C GLU A 812 3.75 -14.98 -29.01
N GLY A 813 2.99 -13.87 -29.08
CA GLY A 813 2.37 -13.34 -30.31
C GLY A 813 1.06 -14.00 -30.76
N GLN A 814 0.35 -14.75 -29.90
CA GLN A 814 -0.85 -15.53 -30.26
C GLN A 814 -2.11 -15.01 -29.54
N SER A 815 -3.22 -14.90 -30.28
CA SER A 815 -4.54 -14.48 -29.78
C SER A 815 -5.64 -15.50 -30.10
N ASN A 816 -5.29 -16.66 -30.65
CA ASN A 816 -6.25 -17.65 -31.11
C ASN A 816 -5.68 -19.02 -30.78
N GLY A 817 -6.52 -19.89 -30.24
CA GLY A 817 -6.07 -21.21 -29.87
C GLY A 817 -7.09 -21.93 -29.02
N LYS A 818 -6.81 -23.20 -28.78
CA LYS A 818 -7.61 -24.05 -27.93
C LYS A 818 -7.36 -23.72 -26.48
N TYR A 819 -8.39 -23.84 -25.66
CA TYR A 819 -8.29 -23.72 -24.22
C TYR A 819 -9.20 -24.75 -23.57
N ARG A 820 -9.04 -24.97 -22.28
CA ARG A 820 -9.86 -25.88 -21.50
C ARG A 820 -10.46 -25.11 -20.35
N VAL A 821 -11.77 -24.96 -20.35
CA VAL A 821 -12.50 -24.31 -19.25
C VAL A 821 -12.91 -25.35 -18.22
N THR A 822 -12.64 -25.06 -16.97
CA THR A 822 -12.95 -25.88 -15.81
C THR A 822 -13.81 -25.07 -14.85
N LEU A 823 -14.88 -25.68 -14.34
CA LEU A 823 -15.69 -25.08 -13.28
C LEU A 823 -15.73 -26.04 -12.09
N THR A 824 -15.23 -25.63 -10.94
CA THR A 824 -15.21 -26.45 -9.72
C THR A 824 -15.74 -25.68 -8.52
N GLN A 825 -16.10 -26.43 -7.48
CA GLN A 825 -16.41 -25.87 -6.17
C GLN A 825 -15.14 -25.82 -5.34
N ARG A 826 -14.84 -24.64 -4.77
CA ARG A 826 -13.67 -24.40 -3.92
C ARG A 826 -14.03 -24.35 -2.45
#